data_AF-A0A1V5YIP2-F1
#
_entry.id   AF-A0A1V5YIP2-F1
#
_cell.length_a   1.000
_cell.length_b   1.000
_cell.length_c   1.000
_cell.angle_alpha   90.00
_cell.angle_beta   90.00
_cell.angle_gamma   90.00
#
_symmetry.space_group_name_H-M   'P 1'
#
loop_
_entity.id
_entity.type
_entity.pdbx_description
1 polymer ?
#
loop_
_entity_poly.entity_id
_entity_poly.type
_entity_poly.pdbx_seq_one_letter_code
_entity_poly.pdbx_strand_id
1 'polypeptide(L)'
;MRMQLSPEIVRGFAGYRRFVVVALGIDNQAGGERAAAFLEEQQERVRADRKLEQPREVSRIAAWRQAFQSLGEDADVTPPSIQALVEGIKAGRSIGTHNTAVALLNAISLKYLLPCGGDDLDKVEGDLALRPARGDELFVAFDGNRVERPPKGEIVLADQRKVLCRRWVWKQGVHTTIEAESINVAIDVDVLPVIAEEEGRRAAMELAERIRELAGGEVSVHLLAEGQPAVELPEPARRRQVRKNVYDVLEERGYIEQTTDRTLARELLGQGTTLYEGFDPTKPSLHIGHLMSLVALHHLQEAGNRIIYLNGGGTAQVGDPSEKSQARKVMTLDEIRANSAQIKRQVQAMGLVDFENDWPGRPKAILEDNANWLNMPLLDFAREVTVHFSVNELVKRETFRDRLEREEPLSLFELLYCTLQGFDFLHLFDHYGCRVQLGGNDQWGNITDGVALIKRKRGETAVGVTVPLITRGGLKIGKTGGGEAVWLAGEGPSSTSPFDFYQHWVQTADDDVGRMMRLYTFLSLDEIDELTAGDPRVAQRRLAFEVTRIVHGEKAARQAQEEAGQAFAAAEGLPQGVPTVTVTEEQLQAGLLLRQVLKDGGAAPSVGEAKRLLLSGAVQINGHKVDDPLRAVTTDDLLAYGQQRGALVRFGKGKVIVVLLQR
;
A
#
# COMPACT_ATOMS: atom_id res chain seq x y z
N MET A 1 -13.09 0.41 24.65
CA MET A 1 -12.96 -1.07 24.52
C MET A 1 -13.15 -1.69 25.90
N ARG A 2 -13.57 -2.95 26.02
CA ARG A 2 -13.65 -3.65 27.31
C ARG A 2 -12.57 -4.72 27.44
N MET A 3 -12.08 -4.91 28.66
CA MET A 3 -11.30 -6.07 29.07
C MET A 3 -12.18 -6.98 29.92
N GLN A 4 -12.15 -8.29 29.67
CA GLN A 4 -13.10 -9.23 30.26
C GLN A 4 -12.43 -10.54 30.70
N LEU A 5 -12.90 -11.09 31.82
CA LEU A 5 -12.68 -12.46 32.25
C LEU A 5 -13.89 -13.29 31.86
N SER A 6 -13.67 -14.37 31.11
CA SER A 6 -14.75 -15.30 30.80
C SER A 6 -15.28 -16.01 32.07
N PRO A 7 -16.55 -16.43 32.09
CA PRO A 7 -17.11 -17.18 33.22
C PRO A 7 -16.32 -18.45 33.57
N GLU A 8 -15.68 -19.07 32.58
CA GLU A 8 -14.80 -20.22 32.75
C GLU A 8 -13.57 -19.88 33.59
N ILE A 9 -12.96 -18.71 33.38
CA ILE A 9 -11.83 -18.23 34.19
C ILE A 9 -12.28 -17.93 35.61
N VAL A 10 -13.39 -17.21 35.76
CA VAL A 10 -13.90 -16.81 37.09
C VAL A 10 -14.23 -18.05 37.94
N ARG A 11 -14.87 -19.06 37.34
CA ARG A 11 -15.19 -20.32 38.05
C ARG A 11 -13.99 -21.23 38.25
N GLY A 12 -13.08 -21.27 37.28
CA GLY A 12 -11.93 -22.17 37.29
C GLY A 12 -10.83 -21.75 38.27
N PHE A 13 -10.71 -20.45 38.53
CA PHE A 13 -9.64 -19.87 39.36
C PHE A 13 -10.19 -18.86 40.35
N ALA A 14 -10.92 -19.35 41.37
CA ALA A 14 -11.49 -18.53 42.42
C ALA A 14 -10.41 -17.65 43.09
N GLY A 15 -10.70 -16.35 43.24
CA GLY A 15 -9.77 -15.36 43.80
C GLY A 15 -8.62 -14.93 42.88
N TYR A 16 -8.59 -15.36 41.62
CA TYR A 16 -7.72 -14.76 40.60
C TYR A 16 -8.10 -13.29 40.38
N ARG A 17 -7.07 -12.46 40.22
CA ARG A 17 -7.18 -11.02 40.02
C ARG A 17 -6.25 -10.60 38.89
N ARG A 18 -6.74 -9.74 38.01
CA ARG A 18 -5.94 -9.13 36.94
C ARG A 18 -5.98 -7.62 37.11
N PHE A 19 -4.84 -7.04 37.43
CA PHE A 19 -4.70 -5.58 37.37
C PHE A 19 -4.24 -5.20 35.97
N VAL A 20 -4.87 -4.20 35.37
CA VAL A 20 -4.53 -3.69 34.04
C VAL A 20 -4.09 -2.25 34.19
N VAL A 21 -2.80 -2.00 33.98
CA VAL A 21 -2.24 -0.65 33.92
C VAL A 21 -2.37 -0.18 32.47
N VAL A 22 -3.26 0.79 32.25
CA VAL A 22 -3.47 1.40 30.94
C VAL A 22 -2.74 2.73 30.91
N ALA A 23 -1.80 2.87 29.98
CA ALA A 23 -1.03 4.08 29.76
C ALA A 23 -1.25 4.59 28.34
N LEU A 24 -1.79 5.80 28.23
CA LEU A 24 -2.21 6.40 26.96
C LEU A 24 -1.41 7.67 26.66
N GLY A 25 -1.02 7.83 25.40
CA GLY A 25 -0.19 8.96 24.97
C GLY A 25 1.17 9.03 25.65
N ILE A 26 1.80 7.89 25.95
CA ILE A 26 3.15 7.84 26.53
C ILE A 26 4.22 8.11 25.48
N ASP A 27 5.35 8.68 25.90
CA ASP A 27 6.61 8.64 25.14
C ASP A 27 7.40 7.40 25.59
N ASN A 28 7.27 6.31 24.84
CA ASN A 28 7.84 5.01 25.20
C ASN A 28 9.37 4.92 24.99
N GLN A 29 10.01 6.00 24.53
CA GLN A 29 11.47 6.13 24.47
C GLN A 29 11.99 7.04 25.59
N ALA A 30 11.19 7.99 26.07
CA ALA A 30 11.54 8.84 27.20
C ALA A 30 11.84 8.01 28.46
N GLY A 31 12.90 8.40 29.16
CA GLY A 31 13.32 7.74 30.39
C GLY A 31 13.85 6.32 30.22
N GLY A 32 14.10 5.86 28.98
CA GLY A 32 14.54 4.49 28.68
C GLY A 32 15.78 4.05 29.47
N GLU A 33 16.80 4.91 29.59
CA GLU A 33 18.00 4.60 30.40
C GLU A 33 17.68 4.40 31.88
N ARG A 34 16.79 5.24 32.46
CA ARG A 34 16.37 5.13 33.85
C ARG A 34 15.54 3.88 34.09
N ALA A 35 14.68 3.52 33.13
CA ALA A 35 13.89 2.31 33.18
C ALA A 35 14.76 1.05 33.05
N ALA A 36 15.75 1.07 32.16
CA ALA A 36 16.74 0.01 32.01
C ALA A 36 17.61 -0.15 33.26
N ALA A 37 18.02 0.94 33.90
CA ALA A 37 18.74 0.89 35.16
C ALA A 37 17.91 0.26 36.29
N PHE A 38 16.61 0.61 36.38
CA PHE A 38 15.70 -0.02 37.32
C PHE A 38 15.49 -1.51 37.04
N LEU A 39 15.39 -1.91 35.76
CA LEU A 39 15.34 -3.31 35.37
C LEU A 39 16.62 -4.04 35.81
N GLU A 40 17.81 -3.48 35.53
CA GLU A 40 19.08 -4.09 35.91
C GLU A 40 19.20 -4.27 37.43
N GLU A 41 18.77 -3.28 38.23
CA GLU A 41 18.69 -3.40 39.70
C GLU A 41 17.85 -4.62 40.12
N GLN A 42 16.70 -4.85 39.48
CA GLN A 42 15.88 -6.02 39.78
C GLN A 42 16.50 -7.33 39.28
N GLN A 43 17.22 -7.31 38.15
CA GLN A 43 17.98 -8.47 37.67
C GLN A 43 19.10 -8.85 38.65
N GLU A 44 19.87 -7.88 39.14
CA GLU A 44 20.91 -8.09 40.15
C GLU A 44 20.34 -8.64 41.46
N ARG A 45 19.20 -8.10 41.90
CA ARG A 45 18.50 -8.61 43.08
C ARG A 45 18.09 -10.08 42.91
N VAL A 46 17.57 -10.44 41.73
CA VAL A 46 17.25 -11.83 41.40
C VAL A 46 18.50 -12.70 41.38
N ARG A 47 19.61 -12.24 40.78
CA ARG A 47 20.89 -12.97 40.80
C ARG A 47 21.37 -13.21 42.23
N ALA A 48 21.29 -12.20 43.11
CA ALA A 48 21.76 -12.26 44.49
C ALA A 48 20.87 -13.08 45.45
N ASP A 49 19.56 -13.18 45.20
CA ASP A 49 18.64 -13.89 46.11
C ASP A 49 18.81 -15.42 46.00
N ARG A 50 19.37 -16.03 47.05
CA ARG A 50 19.58 -17.49 47.14
C ARG A 50 18.27 -18.29 47.10
N LYS A 51 17.14 -17.73 47.55
CA LYS A 51 15.84 -18.43 47.48
C LYS A 51 15.41 -18.69 46.03
N LEU A 52 15.87 -17.85 45.11
CA LEU A 52 15.59 -17.98 43.68
C LEU A 52 16.56 -18.94 42.98
N GLU A 53 17.47 -19.63 43.67
CA GLU A 53 18.20 -20.77 43.08
C GLU A 53 17.28 -21.96 42.79
N GLN A 54 16.15 -22.05 43.51
CA GLN A 54 15.09 -23.00 43.25
C GLN A 54 13.75 -22.26 43.03
N PRO A 55 13.57 -21.55 41.90
CA PRO A 55 12.39 -20.71 41.66
C PRO A 55 11.06 -21.46 41.82
N ARG A 56 11.07 -22.75 41.51
CA ARG A 56 9.91 -23.65 41.56
C ARG A 56 9.36 -23.86 42.97
N GLU A 57 10.18 -23.66 44.00
CA GLU A 57 9.79 -23.79 45.41
C GLU A 57 9.26 -22.47 46.00
N VAL A 58 9.46 -21.35 45.32
CA VAL A 58 8.95 -20.06 45.77
C VAL A 58 7.44 -20.04 45.64
N SER A 59 6.73 -19.82 46.75
CA SER A 59 5.26 -19.97 46.86
C SER A 59 4.47 -19.31 45.72
N ARG A 60 4.88 -18.11 45.29
CA ARG A 60 4.25 -17.36 44.19
C ARG A 60 4.39 -18.08 42.84
N ILE A 61 5.59 -18.57 42.54
CA ILE A 61 5.90 -19.28 41.30
C ILE A 61 5.28 -20.68 41.33
N ALA A 62 5.37 -21.36 42.48
CA ALA A 62 4.78 -22.67 42.70
C ALA A 62 3.26 -22.67 42.47
N ALA A 63 2.55 -21.63 42.93
CA ALA A 63 1.11 -21.50 42.69
C ALA A 63 0.77 -21.38 41.19
N TRP A 64 1.56 -20.63 40.43
CA TRP A 64 1.39 -20.54 38.98
C TRP A 64 1.69 -21.87 38.28
N ARG A 65 2.71 -22.61 38.73
CA ARG A 65 2.98 -23.97 38.23
C ARG A 65 1.80 -24.92 38.48
N GLN A 66 1.22 -24.89 39.68
CA GLN A 66 0.04 -25.69 40.02
C GLN A 66 -1.17 -25.31 39.15
N ALA A 67 -1.38 -24.01 38.89
CA ALA A 67 -2.45 -23.54 38.01
C ALA A 67 -2.28 -24.01 36.55
N PHE A 68 -1.04 -24.02 36.04
CA PHE A 68 -0.74 -24.59 34.71
C PHE A 68 -1.01 -26.09 34.67
N GLN A 69 -0.57 -26.83 35.70
CA GLN A 69 -0.82 -28.27 35.81
C GLN A 69 -2.31 -28.60 35.86
N SER A 70 -3.14 -27.79 36.54
CA SER A 70 -4.59 -27.99 36.57
C SER A 70 -5.27 -27.73 35.23
N LEU A 71 -4.60 -27.02 34.31
CA LEU A 71 -5.04 -26.81 32.93
C LEU A 71 -4.53 -27.89 31.97
N GLY A 72 -3.78 -28.88 32.46
CA GLY A 72 -3.16 -29.92 31.64
C GLY A 72 -1.89 -29.45 30.91
N GLU A 73 -1.32 -28.31 31.31
CA GLU A 73 -0.02 -27.84 30.79
C GLU A 73 1.12 -28.44 31.61
N ASP A 74 2.18 -28.86 30.92
CA ASP A 74 3.42 -29.29 31.56
C ASP A 74 4.26 -28.06 31.93
N ALA A 75 4.22 -27.67 33.20
CA ALA A 75 4.95 -26.50 33.71
C ALA A 75 6.48 -26.61 33.63
N ASP A 76 7.04 -27.78 33.28
CA ASP A 76 8.47 -27.94 32.99
C ASP A 76 8.81 -27.73 31.51
N VAL A 77 7.86 -27.95 30.61
CA VAL A 77 8.00 -27.65 29.17
C VAL A 77 7.56 -26.22 28.87
N THR A 78 6.51 -25.75 29.54
CA THR A 78 5.87 -24.44 29.34
C THR A 78 5.70 -23.75 30.69
N PRO A 79 6.80 -23.25 31.27
CA PRO A 79 6.73 -22.61 32.58
C PRO A 79 5.90 -21.32 32.52
N PRO A 80 5.33 -20.85 33.64
CA PRO A 80 4.78 -19.49 33.72
C PRO A 80 5.87 -18.45 33.39
N SER A 81 5.52 -17.32 32.79
CA SER A 81 6.49 -16.31 32.34
C SER A 81 7.46 -15.87 33.45
N ILE A 82 6.97 -15.61 34.65
CA ILE A 82 7.81 -15.23 35.79
C ILE A 82 8.85 -16.31 36.14
N GLN A 83 8.50 -17.59 36.04
CA GLN A 83 9.46 -18.68 36.29
C GLN A 83 10.59 -18.62 35.25
N ALA A 84 10.26 -18.50 33.96
CA ALA A 84 11.26 -18.47 32.90
C ALA A 84 12.14 -17.22 32.95
N LEU A 85 11.58 -16.07 33.33
CA LEU A 85 12.36 -14.85 33.55
C LEU A 85 13.40 -15.05 34.65
N VAL A 86 13.00 -15.59 35.81
CA VAL A 86 13.90 -15.85 36.93
C VAL A 86 14.94 -16.93 36.59
N GLU A 87 14.52 -18.07 36.02
CA GLU A 87 15.42 -19.15 35.61
C GLU A 87 16.42 -18.67 34.55
N GLY A 88 15.97 -17.85 33.59
CA GLY A 88 16.84 -17.23 32.59
C GLY A 88 17.93 -16.36 33.22
N ILE A 89 17.55 -15.47 34.15
CA ILE A 89 18.50 -14.58 34.83
C ILE A 89 19.50 -15.37 35.69
N LYS A 90 19.03 -16.40 36.41
CA LYS A 90 19.89 -17.30 37.19
C LYS A 90 20.84 -18.11 36.32
N ALA A 91 20.45 -18.43 35.08
CA ALA A 91 21.31 -19.05 34.08
C ALA A 91 22.26 -18.04 33.38
N GLY A 92 22.30 -16.78 33.81
CA GLY A 92 23.21 -15.75 33.27
C GLY A 92 22.65 -14.96 32.09
N ARG A 93 21.38 -15.14 31.72
CA ARG A 93 20.72 -14.27 30.72
C ARG A 93 20.54 -12.87 31.32
N SER A 94 20.72 -11.84 30.51
CA SER A 94 20.28 -10.48 30.83
C SER A 94 19.15 -10.08 29.89
N ILE A 95 18.16 -9.38 30.42
CA ILE A 95 17.03 -8.81 29.71
C ILE A 95 17.39 -7.37 29.35
N GLY A 96 17.66 -7.14 28.06
CA GLY A 96 17.81 -5.79 27.51
C GLY A 96 16.51 -5.31 26.87
N THR A 97 16.28 -4.00 26.87
CA THR A 97 15.17 -3.38 26.16
C THR A 97 15.50 -1.92 25.81
N HIS A 98 14.98 -1.46 24.68
CA HIS A 98 15.11 -0.09 24.19
C HIS A 98 13.83 0.73 24.38
N ASN A 99 12.81 0.15 25.03
CA ASN A 99 11.55 0.83 25.29
C ASN A 99 11.19 0.79 26.79
N THR A 100 10.61 1.89 27.26
CA THR A 100 10.39 2.19 28.69
C THR A 100 9.34 1.29 29.31
N ALA A 101 8.21 1.05 28.63
CA ALA A 101 7.13 0.22 29.12
C ALA A 101 7.55 -1.25 29.31
N VAL A 102 8.31 -1.85 28.37
CA VAL A 102 8.81 -3.23 28.51
C VAL A 102 9.90 -3.33 29.57
N ALA A 103 10.72 -2.29 29.77
CA ALA A 103 11.67 -2.25 30.88
C ALA A 103 10.95 -2.31 32.22
N LEU A 104 9.94 -1.45 32.38
CA LEU A 104 9.17 -1.34 33.61
C LEU A 104 8.32 -2.58 33.88
N LEU A 105 7.67 -3.18 32.86
CA LEU A 105 6.88 -4.40 33.04
C LEU A 105 7.75 -5.56 33.52
N ASN A 106 8.93 -5.75 32.91
CA ASN A 106 9.86 -6.80 33.33
C ASN A 106 10.43 -6.52 34.72
N ALA A 107 10.78 -5.26 35.02
CA ALA A 107 11.29 -4.89 36.33
C ALA A 107 10.27 -5.15 37.44
N ILE A 108 8.99 -4.79 37.21
CA ILE A 108 7.90 -5.03 38.16
C ILE A 108 7.62 -6.54 38.29
N SER A 109 7.64 -7.29 37.19
CA SER A 109 7.52 -8.74 37.20
C SER A 109 8.57 -9.39 38.11
N LEU A 110 9.85 -9.02 37.96
CA LEU A 110 10.95 -9.50 38.81
C LEU A 110 10.86 -8.97 40.25
N LYS A 111 10.38 -7.72 40.43
CA LYS A 111 10.29 -7.07 41.74
C LYS A 111 9.31 -7.79 42.66
N TYR A 112 8.16 -8.19 42.11
CA TYR A 112 7.05 -8.77 42.87
C TYR A 112 6.88 -10.27 42.66
N LEU A 113 7.68 -10.87 41.77
CA LEU A 113 7.57 -12.26 41.33
C LEU A 113 6.16 -12.58 40.82
N LEU A 114 5.66 -11.72 39.94
CA LEU A 114 4.34 -11.78 39.31
C LEU A 114 4.47 -11.89 37.79
N PRO A 115 3.64 -12.67 37.09
CA PRO A 115 3.54 -12.58 35.64
C PRO A 115 3.02 -11.19 35.23
N CYS A 116 3.76 -10.55 34.32
CA CYS A 116 3.31 -9.34 33.65
C CYS A 116 3.34 -9.55 32.13
N GLY A 117 2.27 -9.14 31.46
CA GLY A 117 2.14 -9.15 30.00
C GLY A 117 1.82 -7.74 29.50
N GLY A 118 2.13 -7.43 28.25
CA GLY A 118 1.90 -6.10 27.70
C GLY A 118 1.49 -6.14 26.24
N ASP A 119 0.50 -5.32 25.90
CA ASP A 119 -0.08 -5.22 24.56
C ASP A 119 -0.19 -3.75 24.12
N ASP A 120 0.16 -3.49 22.86
CA ASP A 120 -0.09 -2.23 22.18
C ASP A 120 -1.59 -2.12 21.81
N LEU A 121 -2.29 -1.19 22.47
CA LEU A 121 -3.72 -0.99 22.32
C LEU A 121 -4.11 -0.43 20.95
N ASP A 122 -3.18 0.19 20.21
CA ASP A 122 -3.43 0.64 18.84
C ASP A 122 -3.54 -0.55 17.86
N LYS A 123 -3.05 -1.73 18.25
CA LYS A 123 -3.03 -2.96 17.44
C LYS A 123 -4.11 -3.98 17.83
N VAL A 124 -4.89 -3.66 18.86
CA VAL A 124 -6.00 -4.47 19.40
C VAL A 124 -7.30 -4.16 18.64
N GLU A 125 -8.01 -5.20 18.21
CA GLU A 125 -9.31 -5.06 17.55
C GLU A 125 -10.46 -5.41 18.50
N GLY A 126 -11.18 -4.38 18.97
CA GLY A 126 -12.40 -4.55 19.76
C GLY A 126 -12.17 -4.90 21.24
N ASP A 127 -12.97 -5.81 21.79
CA ASP A 127 -12.91 -6.18 23.21
C ASP A 127 -11.81 -7.24 23.44
N LEU A 128 -11.06 -7.09 24.53
CA LEU A 128 -10.08 -8.05 25.01
C LEU A 128 -10.74 -9.03 25.99
N ALA A 129 -10.44 -10.32 25.85
CA ALA A 129 -10.95 -11.34 26.74
C ALA A 129 -9.89 -12.38 27.10
N LEU A 130 -9.75 -12.64 28.40
CA LEU A 130 -9.08 -13.84 28.91
C LEU A 130 -10.10 -14.98 28.97
N ARG A 131 -9.93 -15.96 28.08
CA ARG A 131 -10.91 -17.01 27.85
C ARG A 131 -10.31 -18.29 27.29
N PRO A 132 -11.05 -19.41 27.30
CA PRO A 132 -10.69 -20.56 26.50
C PRO A 132 -10.66 -20.24 25.00
N ALA A 133 -9.69 -20.79 24.29
CA ALA A 133 -9.56 -20.70 22.84
C ALA A 133 -10.66 -21.51 22.15
N ARG A 134 -11.08 -21.03 20.97
CA ARG A 134 -12.11 -21.66 20.14
C ARG A 134 -11.59 -22.85 19.33
N GLY A 135 -10.29 -22.86 19.01
CA GLY A 135 -9.59 -23.92 18.28
C GLY A 135 -9.25 -23.60 16.82
N ASP A 136 -9.88 -22.57 16.26
CA ASP A 136 -9.70 -22.11 14.86
C ASP A 136 -8.97 -20.76 14.75
N GLU A 137 -8.64 -20.16 15.90
CA GLU A 137 -8.06 -18.84 16.02
C GLU A 137 -6.56 -18.86 15.66
N LEU A 138 -6.09 -17.77 15.06
CA LEU A 138 -4.69 -17.63 14.67
C LEU A 138 -3.87 -17.01 15.80
N PHE A 139 -2.67 -17.56 15.99
CA PHE A 139 -1.62 -17.00 16.84
C PHE A 139 -0.33 -16.95 16.04
N VAL A 140 0.31 -15.79 15.95
CA VAL A 140 1.64 -15.65 15.32
C VAL A 140 2.66 -15.46 16.44
N ALA A 141 3.59 -16.40 16.54
CA ALA A 141 4.63 -16.36 17.55
C ALA A 141 5.52 -15.13 17.37
N PHE A 142 6.22 -14.73 18.44
CA PHE A 142 7.09 -13.56 18.46
C PHE A 142 8.24 -13.60 17.42
N ASP A 143 8.57 -14.77 16.87
CA ASP A 143 9.54 -14.94 15.78
C ASP A 143 8.99 -14.55 14.39
N GLY A 144 7.72 -14.11 14.30
CA GLY A 144 7.06 -13.59 13.11
C GLY A 144 6.74 -14.63 12.03
N ASN A 145 7.38 -15.80 12.09
CA ASN A 145 7.36 -16.79 11.01
C ASN A 145 6.48 -18.00 11.29
N ARG A 146 6.13 -18.26 12.57
CA ARG A 146 5.31 -19.42 12.93
C ARG A 146 3.88 -19.02 13.28
N VAL A 147 2.96 -19.38 12.38
CA VAL A 147 1.52 -19.34 12.62
C VAL A 147 1.08 -20.64 13.29
N GLU A 148 0.49 -20.53 14.47
CA GLU A 148 -0.05 -21.64 15.25
C GLU A 148 -1.55 -21.44 15.48
N ARG A 149 -2.25 -22.55 15.76
CA ARG A 149 -3.65 -22.52 16.17
C ARG A 149 -3.75 -23.07 17.60
N PRO A 150 -4.12 -22.24 18.59
CA PRO A 150 -4.33 -22.72 19.95
C PRO A 150 -5.41 -23.80 19.96
N PRO A 151 -5.17 -24.94 20.63
CA PRO A 151 -6.19 -25.98 20.75
C PRO A 151 -7.41 -25.45 21.51
N LYS A 152 -8.59 -25.94 21.14
CA LYS A 152 -9.83 -25.57 21.81
C LYS A 152 -9.73 -25.85 23.31
N GLY A 153 -10.04 -24.86 24.14
CA GLY A 153 -9.94 -24.96 25.58
C GLY A 153 -8.66 -24.38 26.20
N GLU A 154 -7.60 -24.14 25.41
CA GLU A 154 -6.38 -23.46 25.90
C GLU A 154 -6.74 -22.07 26.42
N ILE A 155 -6.27 -21.69 27.62
CA ILE A 155 -6.52 -20.34 28.12
C ILE A 155 -5.67 -19.34 27.34
N VAL A 156 -6.33 -18.37 26.72
CA VAL A 156 -5.73 -17.35 25.86
C VAL A 156 -6.22 -15.96 26.23
N LEU A 157 -5.36 -14.97 26.04
CA LEU A 157 -5.79 -13.58 25.87
C LEU A 157 -6.04 -13.36 24.37
N ALA A 158 -7.23 -12.89 24.01
CA ALA A 158 -7.61 -12.70 22.62
C ALA A 158 -8.44 -11.43 22.45
N ASP A 159 -8.34 -10.81 21.27
CA ASP A 159 -9.23 -9.75 20.83
C ASP A 159 -10.36 -10.34 19.95
N GLN A 160 -11.06 -9.51 19.16
CA GLN A 160 -12.13 -9.99 18.28
C GLN A 160 -11.65 -10.87 17.12
N ARG A 161 -10.37 -10.78 16.73
CA ARG A 161 -9.83 -11.36 15.50
C ARG A 161 -8.77 -12.43 15.73
N LYS A 162 -7.94 -12.29 16.76
CA LYS A 162 -6.70 -13.07 16.94
C LYS A 162 -6.36 -13.32 18.41
N VAL A 163 -5.49 -14.30 18.63
CA VAL A 163 -4.94 -14.61 19.96
C VAL A 163 -3.66 -13.80 20.18
N LEU A 164 -3.60 -13.09 21.30
CA LEU A 164 -2.52 -12.19 21.69
C LEU A 164 -1.51 -12.88 22.59
N CYS A 165 -1.98 -13.67 23.56
CA CYS A 165 -1.14 -14.46 24.45
C CYS A 165 -1.72 -15.85 24.63
N ARG A 166 -0.85 -16.86 24.52
CA ARG A 166 -1.20 -18.27 24.68
C ARG A 166 -0.76 -18.82 26.02
N ARG A 167 -1.46 -19.87 26.46
CA ARG A 167 -1.24 -20.57 27.73
C ARG A 167 -1.20 -19.58 28.90
N TRP A 168 -2.26 -18.78 28.95
CA TRP A 168 -2.57 -17.77 29.97
C TRP A 168 -1.58 -16.59 30.07
N VAL A 169 -0.33 -16.85 30.45
CA VAL A 169 0.70 -15.83 30.70
C VAL A 169 2.05 -16.18 30.07
N TRP A 170 2.12 -17.21 29.20
CA TRP A 170 3.40 -17.75 28.73
C TRP A 170 3.88 -17.16 27.41
N LYS A 171 3.11 -17.31 26.32
CA LYS A 171 3.62 -17.10 24.96
C LYS A 171 2.91 -15.94 24.30
N GLN A 172 3.56 -14.77 24.33
CA GLN A 172 3.11 -13.55 23.66
C GLN A 172 3.23 -13.69 22.14
N GLY A 173 2.23 -13.16 21.43
CA GLY A 173 2.19 -13.08 19.97
C GLY A 173 2.79 -11.77 19.46
N VAL A 174 3.23 -11.75 18.21
CA VAL A 174 3.92 -10.58 17.63
C VAL A 174 2.98 -9.39 17.36
N HIS A 175 1.68 -9.64 17.20
CA HIS A 175 0.74 -8.66 16.65
C HIS A 175 0.48 -7.43 17.51
N THR A 176 0.58 -7.56 18.83
CA THR A 176 0.37 -6.49 19.80
C THR A 176 1.66 -6.17 20.54
N THR A 177 2.81 -6.50 19.95
CA THR A 177 4.12 -6.19 20.53
C THR A 177 4.21 -4.70 20.81
N ILE A 178 4.58 -4.39 22.06
CA ILE A 178 4.95 -3.04 22.48
C ILE A 178 6.30 -2.71 21.84
N GLU A 179 6.28 -1.77 20.91
CA GLU A 179 7.44 -1.26 20.20
C GLU A 179 7.85 0.11 20.77
N ALA A 180 8.96 0.66 20.31
CA ALA A 180 9.46 1.94 20.81
C ALA A 180 8.51 3.11 20.50
N GLU A 181 7.70 2.97 19.45
CA GLU A 181 6.68 3.90 18.97
C GLU A 181 5.27 3.64 19.51
N SER A 182 5.08 2.63 20.36
CA SER A 182 3.79 2.38 21.01
C SER A 182 3.49 3.48 22.02
N ILE A 183 2.35 4.17 21.86
CA ILE A 183 1.96 5.27 22.76
C ILE A 183 0.75 4.91 23.63
N ASN A 184 0.02 3.85 23.29
CA ASN A 184 -1.14 3.36 24.01
C ASN A 184 -0.87 1.91 24.36
N VAL A 185 -0.64 1.62 25.64
CA VAL A 185 -0.29 0.27 26.10
C VAL A 185 -1.18 -0.15 27.24
N ALA A 186 -1.53 -1.44 27.26
CA ALA A 186 -2.10 -2.11 28.43
C ALA A 186 -1.07 -3.11 28.96
N ILE A 187 -0.78 -3.03 30.25
CA ILE A 187 0.12 -3.96 30.93
C ILE A 187 -0.66 -4.66 32.03
N ASP A 188 -0.71 -5.98 31.92
CA ASP A 188 -1.39 -6.84 32.87
C ASP A 188 -0.44 -7.26 34.01
N VAL A 189 -0.98 -7.30 35.22
CA VAL A 189 -0.33 -7.87 36.40
C VAL A 189 -1.27 -8.94 36.95
N ASP A 190 -0.93 -10.20 36.68
CA ASP A 190 -1.75 -11.36 36.98
C ASP A 190 -1.44 -11.92 38.38
N VAL A 191 -2.48 -12.10 39.21
CA VAL A 191 -2.33 -12.42 40.63
C VAL A 191 -3.22 -13.60 41.02
N LEU A 192 -2.60 -14.66 41.53
CA LEU A 192 -3.30 -15.80 42.14
C LEU A 192 -3.52 -15.59 43.65
N PRO A 193 -4.50 -16.29 44.27
CA PRO A 193 -4.91 -16.07 45.67
C PRO A 193 -3.82 -16.22 46.73
N VAL A 194 -2.70 -16.86 46.42
CA VAL A 194 -1.54 -16.96 47.33
C VAL A 194 -0.92 -15.60 47.64
N ILE A 195 -1.26 -14.57 46.85
CA ILE A 195 -0.80 -13.19 46.99
C ILE A 195 -1.99 -12.33 47.40
N ALA A 196 -1.80 -11.52 48.45
CA ALA A 196 -2.81 -10.58 48.91
C ALA A 196 -3.12 -9.54 47.82
N GLU A 197 -4.39 -9.12 47.74
CA GLU A 197 -4.83 -8.14 46.76
C GLU A 197 -4.05 -6.82 46.87
N GLU A 198 -3.77 -6.37 48.09
CA GLU A 198 -3.02 -5.15 48.38
C GLU A 198 -1.62 -5.19 47.80
N GLU A 199 -1.02 -6.37 47.71
CA GLU A 199 0.31 -6.53 47.15
C GLU A 199 0.30 -6.54 45.62
N GLY A 200 -0.69 -7.19 45.00
CA GLY A 200 -0.93 -7.08 43.56
C GLY A 200 -1.23 -5.63 43.15
N ARG A 201 -2.06 -4.94 43.94
CA ARG A 201 -2.38 -3.52 43.76
C ARG A 201 -1.14 -2.65 43.89
N ARG A 202 -0.25 -2.95 44.85
CA ARG A 202 1.02 -2.23 45.02
C ARG A 202 1.92 -2.38 43.79
N ALA A 203 2.01 -3.58 43.22
CA ALA A 203 2.78 -3.82 41.99
C ALA A 203 2.24 -3.01 40.81
N ALA A 204 0.92 -3.03 40.59
CA ALA A 204 0.27 -2.28 39.53
C ALA A 204 0.38 -0.75 39.71
N MET A 205 0.23 -0.26 40.94
CA MET A 205 0.38 1.16 41.26
C MET A 205 1.82 1.65 41.07
N GLU A 206 2.83 0.87 41.50
CA GLU A 206 4.24 1.23 41.28
C GLU A 206 4.57 1.25 39.77
N LEU A 207 4.06 0.27 39.01
CA LEU A 207 4.20 0.28 37.55
C LEU A 207 3.60 1.57 36.95
N ALA A 208 2.37 1.90 37.34
CA ALA A 208 1.68 3.09 36.85
C ALA A 208 2.41 4.39 37.19
N GLU A 209 2.91 4.51 38.42
CA GLU A 209 3.69 5.67 38.88
C GLU A 209 4.98 5.83 38.07
N ARG A 210 5.72 4.74 37.84
CA ARG A 210 6.96 4.78 37.06
C ARG A 210 6.73 5.09 35.59
N ILE A 211 5.67 4.55 34.98
CA ILE A 211 5.32 4.92 33.59
C ILE A 211 5.02 6.41 33.53
N ARG A 212 4.21 6.92 34.45
CA ARG A 212 3.87 8.35 34.51
C ARG A 212 5.10 9.23 34.69
N GLU A 213 6.05 8.79 35.53
CA GLU A 213 7.29 9.54 35.78
C GLU A 213 8.26 9.52 34.60
N LEU A 214 8.44 8.37 33.95
CA LEU A 214 9.49 8.17 32.94
C LEU A 214 9.01 8.42 31.51
N ALA A 215 7.76 8.06 31.20
CA ALA A 215 7.17 8.11 29.86
C ALA A 215 6.03 9.13 29.74
N GLY A 216 5.55 9.71 30.85
CA GLY A 216 4.44 10.65 30.85
C GLY A 216 3.09 9.99 30.56
N GLY A 217 2.24 10.70 29.80
CA GLY A 217 0.91 10.21 29.39
C GLY A 217 -0.14 10.13 30.50
N GLU A 218 -1.34 9.72 30.12
CA GLU A 218 -2.43 9.41 31.04
C GLU A 218 -2.33 7.95 31.47
N VAL A 219 -2.11 7.71 32.77
CA VAL A 219 -1.94 6.35 33.31
C VAL A 219 -3.02 6.06 34.34
N SER A 220 -3.75 4.96 34.13
CA SER A 220 -4.83 4.46 34.98
C SER A 220 -4.64 2.98 35.33
N VAL A 221 -5.24 2.53 36.43
CA VAL A 221 -5.15 1.14 36.90
C VAL A 221 -6.56 0.59 37.10
N HIS A 222 -6.84 -0.55 36.48
CA HIS A 222 -8.14 -1.23 36.52
C HIS A 222 -7.98 -2.61 37.15
N LEU A 223 -9.03 -3.12 37.82
CA LEU A 223 -9.02 -4.45 38.44
C LEU A 223 -10.14 -5.30 37.86
N LEU A 224 -9.80 -6.48 37.37
CA LEU A 224 -10.74 -7.55 37.09
C LEU A 224 -10.63 -8.64 38.16
N ALA A 225 -11.77 -9.05 38.69
CA ALA A 225 -11.90 -10.09 39.71
C ALA A 225 -13.29 -10.75 39.61
N GLU A 226 -13.56 -11.77 40.43
CA GLU A 226 -14.87 -12.46 40.44
C GLU A 226 -16.07 -11.51 40.60
N GLY A 227 -15.97 -10.50 41.47
CA GLY A 227 -17.03 -9.50 41.66
C GLY A 227 -17.10 -8.43 40.56
N GLN A 228 -16.09 -8.33 39.71
CA GLN A 228 -16.00 -7.35 38.62
C GLN A 228 -15.25 -8.00 37.43
N PRO A 229 -15.90 -8.90 36.68
CA PRO A 229 -15.22 -9.67 35.62
C PRO A 229 -15.00 -8.88 34.33
N ALA A 230 -15.45 -7.63 34.27
CA ALA A 230 -15.26 -6.77 33.11
C ALA A 230 -15.02 -5.32 33.55
N VAL A 231 -14.15 -4.63 32.81
CA VAL A 231 -13.85 -3.21 32.98
C VAL A 231 -13.82 -2.52 31.63
N GLU A 232 -14.27 -1.26 31.61
CA GLU A 232 -14.06 -0.38 30.47
C GLU A 232 -12.68 0.26 30.57
N LEU A 233 -11.89 0.10 29.51
CA LEU A 233 -10.61 0.78 29.40
C LEU A 233 -10.83 2.16 28.76
N PRO A 234 -10.07 3.19 29.18
CA PRO A 234 -10.15 4.51 28.58
C PRO A 234 -9.88 4.43 27.07
N GLU A 235 -10.51 5.31 26.30
CA GLU A 235 -10.29 5.35 24.85
C GLU A 235 -8.81 5.65 24.56
N PRO A 236 -8.14 4.85 23.70
CA PRO A 236 -6.75 5.10 23.35
C PRO A 236 -6.55 6.54 22.92
N ALA A 237 -5.51 7.20 23.44
CA ALA A 237 -5.19 8.55 23.01
C ALA A 237 -4.97 8.47 21.50
N ARG A 238 -5.69 9.29 20.72
CA ARG A 238 -5.48 9.29 19.26
C ARG A 238 -4.00 9.54 19.03
N ARG A 239 -3.31 8.58 18.40
CA ARG A 239 -1.96 8.80 17.89
C ARG A 239 -1.97 10.15 17.19
N ARG A 240 -1.31 11.13 17.79
CA ARG A 240 -0.55 12.07 16.98
C ARG A 240 0.58 11.22 16.45
N GLN A 241 0.29 10.36 15.45
CA GLN A 241 1.33 9.77 14.64
C GLN A 241 2.22 10.97 14.32
N VAL A 242 3.51 10.89 14.62
CA VAL A 242 4.45 11.52 13.69
C VAL A 242 4.31 10.66 12.44
N ARG A 243 3.17 10.84 11.75
CA ARG A 243 2.90 10.34 10.43
C ARG A 243 4.01 11.03 9.68
N LYS A 244 4.97 10.24 9.19
CA LYS A 244 5.93 10.76 8.23
C LYS A 244 5.09 11.59 7.26
N ASN A 245 5.43 12.88 7.17
CA ASN A 245 4.56 13.82 6.49
C ASN A 245 4.27 13.24 5.11
N VAL A 246 3.01 13.21 4.68
CA VAL A 246 2.66 12.53 3.42
C VAL A 246 3.44 13.08 2.24
N TYR A 247 3.82 14.37 2.28
CA TYR A 247 4.74 14.95 1.30
C TYR A 247 6.10 14.25 1.29
N ASP A 248 6.68 13.96 2.45
CA ASP A 248 7.97 13.25 2.57
C ASP A 248 7.84 11.81 2.06
N VAL A 249 6.70 11.14 2.35
CA VAL A 249 6.41 9.79 1.82
C VAL A 249 6.30 9.80 0.29
N LEU A 250 5.63 10.82 -0.27
CA LEU A 250 5.51 10.99 -1.71
C LEU A 250 6.88 11.28 -2.35
N GLU A 251 7.70 12.11 -1.71
CA GLU A 251 9.05 12.44 -2.18
C GLU A 251 9.96 11.20 -2.19
N GLU A 252 9.96 10.40 -1.11
CA GLU A 252 10.76 9.17 -1.02
C GLU A 252 10.33 8.09 -2.02
N ARG A 253 9.03 8.01 -2.32
CA ARG A 253 8.52 7.13 -3.38
C ARG A 253 8.80 7.65 -4.79
N GLY A 254 9.25 8.90 -4.91
CA GLY A 254 9.56 9.53 -6.20
C GLY A 254 8.36 10.14 -6.91
N TYR A 255 7.28 10.46 -6.20
CA TYR A 255 6.11 11.12 -6.80
C TYR A 255 6.28 12.63 -6.98
N ILE A 256 7.22 13.28 -6.30
CA ILE A 256 7.36 14.75 -6.38
C ILE A 256 8.39 15.10 -7.46
N GLU A 257 7.92 15.62 -8.59
CA GLU A 257 8.77 16.10 -9.69
C GLU A 257 9.03 17.61 -9.56
N GLN A 258 7.97 18.41 -9.42
CA GLN A 258 8.05 19.85 -9.17
C GLN A 258 7.02 20.32 -8.14
N THR A 259 7.33 21.43 -7.46
CA THR A 259 6.40 22.12 -6.57
C THR A 259 6.62 23.62 -6.62
N THR A 260 5.54 24.41 -6.57
CA THR A 260 5.64 25.88 -6.58
C THR A 260 6.22 26.42 -5.27
N ASP A 261 5.97 25.72 -4.16
CA ASP A 261 6.48 26.03 -2.83
C ASP A 261 6.54 24.74 -2.01
N ARG A 262 7.74 24.20 -1.82
CA ARG A 262 7.96 22.94 -1.11
C ARG A 262 7.53 23.01 0.36
N THR A 263 7.82 24.12 1.03
CA THR A 263 7.51 24.27 2.47
C THR A 263 6.00 24.31 2.66
N LEU A 264 5.31 25.12 1.85
CA LEU A 264 3.86 25.22 1.91
C LEU A 264 3.17 23.93 1.45
N ALA A 265 3.69 23.24 0.43
CA ALA A 265 3.18 21.93 0.00
C ALA A 265 3.22 20.92 1.15
N ARG A 266 4.39 20.81 1.79
CA ARG A 266 4.62 19.90 2.91
C ARG A 266 3.73 20.25 4.10
N GLU A 267 3.56 21.53 4.41
CA GLU A 267 2.67 21.99 5.47
C GLU A 267 1.21 21.61 5.19
N LEU A 268 0.68 22.03 4.03
CA LEU A 268 -0.73 21.83 3.67
C LEU A 268 -1.09 20.34 3.60
N LEU A 269 -0.28 19.53 2.91
CA LEU A 269 -0.56 18.10 2.74
C LEU A 269 -0.39 17.32 4.04
N GLY A 270 0.52 17.75 4.93
CA GLY A 270 0.77 17.13 6.22
C GLY A 270 -0.31 17.41 7.28
N GLN A 271 -1.01 18.55 7.17
CA GLN A 271 -2.10 18.93 8.09
C GLN A 271 -3.47 18.38 7.64
N GLY A 272 -3.57 17.86 6.41
CA GLY A 272 -4.84 17.51 5.78
C GLY A 272 -5.47 18.74 5.13
N THR A 273 -5.42 18.81 3.81
CA THR A 273 -5.99 19.90 3.01
C THR A 273 -6.95 19.37 1.95
N THR A 274 -7.69 20.27 1.31
CA THR A 274 -8.42 19.96 0.08
C THR A 274 -7.51 20.17 -1.12
N LEU A 275 -7.39 19.15 -1.95
CA LEU A 275 -6.60 19.17 -3.18
C LEU A 275 -7.39 18.59 -4.35
N TYR A 276 -7.01 18.92 -5.59
CA TYR A 276 -7.65 18.37 -6.77
C TYR A 276 -6.65 17.87 -7.81
N GLU A 277 -7.12 16.94 -8.63
CA GLU A 277 -6.50 16.55 -9.89
C GLU A 277 -7.59 16.42 -10.96
N GLY A 278 -7.29 16.94 -12.16
CA GLY A 278 -8.20 16.95 -13.30
C GLY A 278 -7.92 15.80 -14.27
N PHE A 279 -8.99 15.17 -14.76
CA PHE A 279 -8.91 14.10 -15.76
C PHE A 279 -9.84 14.40 -16.93
N ASP A 280 -9.25 14.64 -18.11
CA ASP A 280 -10.00 14.90 -19.34
C ASP A 280 -10.48 13.57 -19.99
N PRO A 281 -11.80 13.34 -20.13
CA PRO A 281 -12.37 12.07 -20.64
C PRO A 281 -12.26 11.92 -22.16
N THR A 282 -11.04 11.99 -22.70
CA THR A 282 -10.75 11.94 -24.14
C THR A 282 -10.87 10.54 -24.75
N LYS A 283 -10.89 9.51 -23.90
CA LYS A 283 -11.00 8.09 -24.25
C LYS A 283 -11.90 7.38 -23.23
N PRO A 284 -12.48 6.21 -23.56
CA PRO A 284 -13.41 5.51 -22.67
C PRO A 284 -12.73 4.82 -21.47
N SER A 285 -11.39 4.78 -21.43
CA SER A 285 -10.61 4.22 -20.32
C SER A 285 -9.41 5.10 -20.03
N LEU A 286 -9.00 5.12 -18.76
CA LEU A 286 -7.67 5.57 -18.36
C LEU A 286 -6.61 4.51 -18.75
N HIS A 287 -5.34 4.90 -18.70
CA HIS A 287 -4.18 4.05 -18.95
C HIS A 287 -3.17 4.19 -17.80
N ILE A 288 -2.10 3.37 -17.79
CA ILE A 288 -1.12 3.34 -16.70
C ILE A 288 -0.44 4.69 -16.40
N GLY A 289 -0.41 5.63 -17.35
CA GLY A 289 0.01 7.01 -17.07
C GLY A 289 -0.84 7.70 -16.00
N HIS A 290 -2.16 7.52 -16.04
CA HIS A 290 -3.08 8.08 -15.04
C HIS A 290 -3.09 7.26 -13.74
N LEU A 291 -2.75 5.97 -13.81
CA LEU A 291 -2.73 5.10 -12.62
C LEU A 291 -1.76 5.63 -11.56
N MET A 292 -0.59 6.12 -11.96
CA MET A 292 0.40 6.67 -11.02
C MET A 292 -0.18 7.84 -10.20
N SER A 293 -0.85 8.77 -10.88
CA SER A 293 -1.59 9.85 -10.24
C SER A 293 -2.65 9.34 -9.27
N LEU A 294 -3.47 8.36 -9.69
CA LEU A 294 -4.51 7.77 -8.82
C LEU A 294 -3.92 7.10 -7.57
N VAL A 295 -2.76 6.44 -7.68
CA VAL A 295 -2.06 5.86 -6.54
C VAL A 295 -1.51 6.96 -5.62
N ALA A 296 -1.00 8.07 -6.16
CA ALA A 296 -0.60 9.22 -5.35
C ALA A 296 -1.80 9.85 -4.61
N LEU A 297 -2.95 10.00 -5.28
CA LEU A 297 -4.19 10.46 -4.65
C LEU A 297 -4.65 9.52 -3.53
N HIS A 298 -4.48 8.20 -3.69
CA HIS A 298 -4.76 7.24 -2.64
C HIS A 298 -3.91 7.50 -1.39
N HIS A 299 -2.58 7.65 -1.53
CA HIS A 299 -1.69 7.99 -0.42
C HIS A 299 -2.09 9.29 0.27
N LEU A 300 -2.48 10.31 -0.50
CA LEU A 300 -2.93 11.60 0.02
C LEU A 300 -4.25 11.47 0.80
N GLN A 301 -5.21 10.69 0.28
CA GLN A 301 -6.50 10.48 0.95
C GLN A 301 -6.33 9.70 2.26
N GLU A 302 -5.56 8.62 2.25
CA GLU A 302 -5.19 7.84 3.44
C GLU A 302 -4.50 8.69 4.51
N ALA A 303 -3.73 9.70 4.08
CA ALA A 303 -3.08 10.66 4.96
C ALA A 303 -4.03 11.71 5.57
N GLY A 304 -5.30 11.74 5.16
CA GLY A 304 -6.33 12.65 5.67
C GLY A 304 -6.61 13.86 4.79
N ASN A 305 -6.07 13.92 3.57
CA ASN A 305 -6.40 14.96 2.62
C ASN A 305 -7.74 14.68 1.94
N ARG A 306 -8.50 15.74 1.65
CA ARG A 306 -9.73 15.66 0.87
C ARG A 306 -9.41 15.80 -0.61
N ILE A 307 -9.71 14.75 -1.36
CA ILE A 307 -9.47 14.71 -2.81
C ILE A 307 -10.70 15.22 -3.55
N ILE A 308 -10.50 16.16 -4.46
CA ILE A 308 -11.47 16.52 -5.50
C ILE A 308 -10.99 15.85 -6.80
N TYR A 309 -11.72 14.82 -7.22
CA TYR A 309 -11.56 14.25 -8.54
C TYR A 309 -12.34 15.13 -9.51
N LEU A 310 -11.64 15.88 -10.36
CA LEU A 310 -12.28 16.78 -11.32
C LEU A 310 -12.40 16.09 -12.68
N ASN A 311 -13.63 15.81 -13.10
CA ASN A 311 -13.90 15.41 -14.47
C ASN A 311 -13.82 16.63 -15.40
N GLY A 312 -12.95 16.55 -16.40
CA GLY A 312 -12.73 17.62 -17.38
C GLY A 312 -13.77 17.65 -18.51
N GLY A 313 -15.07 17.63 -18.19
CA GLY A 313 -16.13 17.58 -19.22
C GLY A 313 -16.20 18.85 -20.09
N GLY A 314 -15.87 20.01 -19.53
CA GLY A 314 -15.72 21.29 -20.24
C GLY A 314 -14.39 21.40 -20.99
N THR A 315 -13.28 21.10 -20.31
CA THR A 315 -11.92 21.17 -20.89
C THR A 315 -11.70 20.19 -22.03
N ALA A 316 -12.29 18.98 -21.96
CA ALA A 316 -12.20 17.99 -23.03
C ALA A 316 -12.89 18.41 -24.34
N GLN A 317 -13.79 19.41 -24.32
CA GLN A 317 -14.37 19.98 -25.54
C GLN A 317 -13.33 20.80 -26.33
N VAL A 318 -12.36 21.39 -25.63
CA VAL A 318 -11.22 22.12 -26.23
C VAL A 318 -10.10 21.16 -26.59
N GLY A 319 -9.69 20.35 -25.60
CA GLY A 319 -8.56 19.44 -25.69
C GLY A 319 -7.23 20.10 -25.36
N ASP A 320 -6.48 19.47 -24.44
CA ASP A 320 -5.19 20.00 -24.00
C ASP A 320 -4.11 19.95 -25.11
N PRO A 321 -3.50 21.10 -25.46
CA PRO A 321 -2.39 21.15 -26.41
C PRO A 321 -1.04 20.67 -25.83
N SER A 322 -0.88 20.58 -24.50
CA SER A 322 0.40 20.26 -23.82
C SER A 322 1.02 18.91 -24.24
N GLU A 323 0.19 17.96 -24.68
CA GLU A 323 0.62 16.57 -24.90
C GLU A 323 0.98 16.21 -26.36
N LYS A 324 0.71 17.06 -27.37
CA LYS A 324 0.76 16.63 -28.78
C LYS A 324 1.16 17.71 -29.78
N SER A 325 1.89 17.27 -30.81
CA SER A 325 2.29 18.06 -31.99
C SER A 325 1.21 18.17 -33.08
N GLN A 326 -0.03 17.76 -32.82
CA GLN A 326 -1.13 17.84 -33.79
C GLN A 326 -2.43 18.22 -33.08
N ALA A 327 -3.28 18.96 -33.79
CA ALA A 327 -4.59 19.36 -33.29
C ALA A 327 -5.46 18.15 -32.92
N ARG A 328 -6.15 18.20 -31.77
CA ARG A 328 -7.06 17.13 -31.36
C ARG A 328 -8.32 17.13 -32.23
N LYS A 329 -8.86 15.93 -32.49
CA LYS A 329 -10.22 15.80 -33.02
C LYS A 329 -11.20 16.30 -31.95
N VAL A 330 -12.04 17.27 -32.31
CA VAL A 330 -13.11 17.76 -31.44
C VAL A 330 -14.11 16.63 -31.19
N MET A 331 -14.35 16.33 -29.92
CA MET A 331 -15.30 15.32 -29.48
C MET A 331 -16.70 15.93 -29.28
N THR A 332 -17.72 15.13 -29.50
CA THR A 332 -19.10 15.51 -29.17
C THR A 332 -19.33 15.45 -27.66
N LEU A 333 -20.30 16.24 -27.18
CA LEU A 333 -20.71 16.20 -25.76
C LEU A 333 -21.17 14.82 -25.32
N ASP A 334 -21.82 14.05 -26.19
CA ASP A 334 -22.29 12.71 -25.89
C ASP A 334 -21.12 11.71 -25.75
N GLU A 335 -20.09 11.83 -26.60
CA GLU A 335 -18.85 11.05 -26.46
C GLU A 335 -18.13 11.37 -25.14
N ILE A 336 -18.02 12.65 -24.78
CA ILE A 336 -17.39 13.11 -23.53
C ILE A 336 -18.14 12.55 -22.32
N ARG A 337 -19.48 12.65 -22.32
CA ARG A 337 -20.33 12.11 -21.23
C ARG A 337 -20.21 10.59 -21.12
N ALA A 338 -20.20 9.88 -22.25
CA ALA A 338 -20.06 8.43 -22.27
C ALA A 338 -18.70 7.99 -21.70
N ASN A 339 -17.61 8.66 -22.11
CA ASN A 339 -16.27 8.40 -21.60
C ASN A 339 -16.16 8.70 -20.10
N SER A 340 -16.66 9.86 -19.67
CA SER A 340 -16.68 10.26 -18.25
C SER A 340 -17.39 9.21 -17.38
N ALA A 341 -18.57 8.75 -17.81
CA ALA A 341 -19.32 7.73 -17.08
C ALA A 341 -18.56 6.40 -16.98
N GLN A 342 -17.81 6.02 -18.03
CA GLN A 342 -17.00 4.80 -18.02
C GLN A 342 -15.76 4.93 -17.13
N ILE A 343 -15.03 6.04 -17.23
CA ILE A 343 -13.88 6.35 -16.38
C ILE A 343 -14.30 6.38 -14.90
N LYS A 344 -15.44 7.01 -14.58
CA LYS A 344 -15.97 7.04 -13.21
C LYS A 344 -16.15 5.62 -12.65
N ARG A 345 -16.82 4.73 -13.40
CA ARG A 345 -17.02 3.34 -12.98
C ARG A 345 -15.68 2.62 -12.79
N GLN A 346 -14.72 2.85 -13.68
CA GLN A 346 -13.38 2.26 -13.58
C GLN A 346 -12.65 2.72 -12.32
N VAL A 347 -12.63 4.02 -12.01
CA VAL A 347 -11.97 4.56 -10.81
C VAL A 347 -12.64 4.05 -9.53
N GLN A 348 -13.98 4.02 -9.50
CA GLN A 348 -14.72 3.47 -8.36
C GLN A 348 -14.43 1.97 -8.14
N ALA A 349 -14.37 1.17 -9.21
CA ALA A 349 -14.11 -0.26 -9.12
C ALA A 349 -12.69 -0.58 -8.58
N MET A 350 -11.70 0.26 -8.87
CA MET A 350 -10.33 0.10 -8.34
C MET A 350 -10.22 0.48 -6.85
N GLY A 351 -11.16 1.23 -6.29
CA GLY A 351 -11.15 1.63 -4.87
C GLY A 351 -9.97 2.52 -4.46
N LEU A 352 -9.25 3.11 -5.42
CA LEU A 352 -8.09 3.98 -5.16
C LEU A 352 -8.50 5.32 -4.54
N VAL A 353 -9.70 5.81 -4.87
CA VAL A 353 -10.28 7.03 -4.33
C VAL A 353 -11.66 6.67 -3.75
N ASP A 354 -11.84 6.89 -2.44
CA ASP A 354 -13.11 6.58 -1.76
C ASP A 354 -14.06 7.78 -1.85
N PHE A 355 -15.16 7.62 -2.61
CA PHE A 355 -16.20 8.63 -2.79
C PHE A 355 -17.39 8.43 -1.84
N GLU A 356 -17.44 7.33 -1.09
CA GLU A 356 -18.64 6.88 -0.39
C GLU A 356 -18.56 7.12 1.11
N ASN A 357 -17.39 6.89 1.72
CA ASN A 357 -17.26 6.85 3.16
C ASN A 357 -16.43 8.02 3.71
N ASP A 358 -16.95 8.63 4.76
CA ASP A 358 -16.24 9.67 5.51
C ASP A 358 -15.67 9.04 6.79
N TRP A 359 -14.48 8.45 6.68
CA TRP A 359 -13.82 7.77 7.78
C TRP A 359 -13.11 8.78 8.69
N PRO A 360 -13.01 8.54 10.01
CA PRO A 360 -12.19 9.37 10.89
C PRO A 360 -10.74 9.44 10.40
N GLY A 361 -10.30 10.64 9.98
CA GLY A 361 -8.94 10.86 9.48
C GLY A 361 -8.70 10.47 8.02
N ARG A 362 -9.74 10.08 7.27
CA ARG A 362 -9.73 9.86 5.81
C ARG A 362 -11.06 10.38 5.23
N PRO A 363 -11.10 11.64 4.77
CA PRO A 363 -12.33 12.22 4.28
C PRO A 363 -12.75 11.62 2.93
N LYS A 364 -14.06 11.51 2.70
CA LYS A 364 -14.58 11.11 1.39
C LYS A 364 -14.13 12.10 0.31
N ALA A 365 -13.83 11.57 -0.87
CA ALA A 365 -13.52 12.34 -2.05
C ALA A 365 -14.77 13.01 -2.61
N ILE A 366 -14.55 14.13 -3.31
CA ILE A 366 -15.57 14.88 -4.03
C ILE A 366 -15.36 14.60 -5.53
N LEU A 367 -16.44 14.29 -6.23
CA LEU A 367 -16.45 14.18 -7.68
C LEU A 367 -17.16 15.40 -8.25
N GLU A 368 -16.46 16.20 -9.05
CA GLU A 368 -17.01 17.35 -9.76
C GLU A 368 -16.80 17.24 -11.26
N ASP A 369 -17.54 18.03 -12.03
CA ASP A 369 -17.38 18.18 -13.48
C ASP A 369 -17.25 19.67 -13.82
N ASN A 370 -16.14 20.06 -14.45
CA ASN A 370 -15.93 21.47 -14.80
C ASN A 370 -16.90 22.00 -15.85
N ALA A 371 -17.63 21.14 -16.57
CA ALA A 371 -18.75 21.57 -17.41
C ALA A 371 -19.83 22.34 -16.60
N ASN A 372 -19.92 22.13 -15.28
CA ASN A 372 -20.90 22.80 -14.43
C ASN A 372 -20.66 24.31 -14.29
N TRP A 373 -19.41 24.78 -14.38
CA TRP A 373 -19.07 26.21 -14.29
C TRP A 373 -18.43 26.78 -15.54
N LEU A 374 -17.84 25.95 -16.42
CA LEU A 374 -17.25 26.41 -17.68
C LEU A 374 -18.29 26.81 -18.75
N ASN A 375 -19.58 26.53 -18.53
CA ASN A 375 -20.67 27.07 -19.34
C ASN A 375 -20.96 28.57 -19.06
N MET A 376 -20.02 29.28 -18.44
CA MET A 376 -20.09 30.71 -18.18
C MET A 376 -20.22 31.51 -19.48
N PRO A 377 -21.01 32.61 -19.50
CA PRO A 377 -21.06 33.49 -20.66
C PRO A 377 -19.67 34.01 -21.03
N LEU A 378 -19.34 33.99 -22.32
CA LEU A 378 -17.99 34.31 -22.82
C LEU A 378 -17.46 35.65 -22.30
N LEU A 379 -18.28 36.71 -22.28
CA LEU A 379 -17.86 38.03 -21.82
C LEU A 379 -17.56 38.05 -20.32
N ASP A 380 -18.28 37.27 -19.52
CA ASP A 380 -18.04 37.17 -18.09
C ASP A 380 -16.75 36.39 -17.85
N PHE A 381 -16.57 35.25 -18.52
CA PHE A 381 -15.32 34.49 -18.45
C PHE A 381 -14.11 35.33 -18.90
N ALA A 382 -14.26 36.07 -20.00
CA ALA A 382 -13.19 36.91 -20.50
C ALA A 382 -12.75 37.97 -19.47
N ARG A 383 -13.72 38.66 -18.85
CA ARG A 383 -13.47 39.69 -17.83
C ARG A 383 -12.97 39.13 -16.51
N GLU A 384 -13.49 38.00 -16.08
CA GLU A 384 -13.16 37.41 -14.78
C GLU A 384 -11.81 36.68 -14.80
N VAL A 385 -11.46 36.07 -15.93
CA VAL A 385 -10.34 35.14 -16.05
C VAL A 385 -9.31 35.62 -17.08
N THR A 386 -9.69 35.71 -18.35
CA THR A 386 -8.71 35.84 -19.44
C THR A 386 -7.87 37.12 -19.39
N VAL A 387 -8.38 38.21 -18.80
CA VAL A 387 -7.62 39.46 -18.58
C VAL A 387 -6.36 39.27 -17.72
N HIS A 388 -6.28 38.17 -16.98
CA HIS A 388 -5.12 37.83 -16.16
C HIS A 388 -4.07 37.00 -16.92
N PHE A 389 -4.31 36.64 -18.18
CA PHE A 389 -3.40 35.83 -18.98
C PHE A 389 -2.77 36.69 -20.07
N SER A 390 -1.43 36.79 -20.04
CA SER A 390 -0.68 37.54 -21.04
C SER A 390 -0.44 36.66 -22.27
N VAL A 391 -0.93 37.10 -23.42
CA VAL A 391 -0.65 36.42 -24.70
C VAL A 391 0.85 36.32 -24.93
N ASN A 392 1.63 37.36 -24.61
CA ASN A 392 3.10 37.36 -24.73
C ASN A 392 3.78 36.27 -23.89
N GLU A 393 3.19 35.89 -22.75
CA GLU A 393 3.73 34.81 -21.92
C GLU A 393 3.26 33.43 -22.40
N LEU A 394 2.01 33.33 -22.84
CA LEU A 394 1.47 32.07 -23.38
C LEU A 394 2.28 31.61 -24.59
N VAL A 395 2.54 32.48 -25.58
CA VAL A 395 3.25 32.10 -26.80
C VAL A 395 4.71 31.69 -26.58
N LYS A 396 5.30 32.00 -25.41
CA LYS A 396 6.68 31.59 -25.06
C LYS A 396 6.75 30.16 -24.52
N ARG A 397 5.62 29.58 -24.08
CA ARG A 397 5.59 28.20 -23.58
C ARG A 397 5.99 27.25 -24.70
N GLU A 398 6.80 26.26 -24.37
CA GLU A 398 7.29 25.26 -25.32
C GLU A 398 6.17 24.67 -26.18
N THR A 399 5.05 24.28 -25.57
CA THR A 399 3.86 23.76 -26.27
C THR A 399 3.36 24.67 -27.41
N PHE A 400 3.30 25.98 -27.17
CA PHE A 400 2.77 26.94 -28.15
C PHE A 400 3.86 27.44 -29.08
N ARG A 401 5.04 27.73 -28.54
CA ARG A 401 6.22 28.19 -29.29
C ARG A 401 6.58 27.18 -30.37
N ASP A 402 6.69 25.90 -30.04
CA ASP A 402 7.11 24.87 -31.00
C ASP A 402 6.12 24.72 -32.17
N ARG A 403 4.80 24.83 -31.90
CA ARG A 403 3.77 24.82 -32.96
C ARG A 403 3.84 26.08 -33.83
N LEU A 404 4.04 27.24 -33.21
CA LEU A 404 4.20 28.51 -33.92
C LEU A 404 5.45 28.51 -34.81
N GLU A 405 6.58 28.02 -34.30
CA GLU A 405 7.84 27.88 -35.05
C GLU A 405 7.74 26.90 -36.21
N ARG A 406 6.94 25.83 -36.07
CA ARG A 406 6.66 24.85 -37.13
C ARG A 406 5.55 25.28 -38.09
N GLU A 407 4.98 26.46 -37.91
CA GLU A 407 3.81 26.95 -38.66
C GLU A 407 2.62 25.97 -38.63
N GLU A 408 2.51 25.17 -37.56
CA GLU A 408 1.39 24.27 -37.33
C GLU A 408 0.17 25.10 -36.86
N PRO A 409 -1.05 24.85 -37.40
CA PRO A 409 -2.23 25.63 -37.02
C PRO A 409 -2.49 25.55 -35.51
N LEU A 410 -2.54 26.70 -34.83
CA LEU A 410 -2.95 26.82 -33.43
C LEU A 410 -4.23 27.65 -33.37
N SER A 411 -5.33 27.06 -32.91
CA SER A 411 -6.60 27.76 -32.80
C SER A 411 -6.67 28.63 -31.54
N LEU A 412 -7.45 29.71 -31.61
CA LEU A 412 -7.78 30.51 -30.42
C LEU A 412 -8.43 29.64 -29.33
N PHE A 413 -9.19 28.62 -29.73
CA PHE A 413 -9.86 27.71 -28.81
C PHE A 413 -8.84 26.91 -27.99
N GLU A 414 -7.81 26.34 -28.62
CA GLU A 414 -6.71 25.65 -27.93
C GLU A 414 -5.92 26.59 -27.01
N LEU A 415 -5.74 27.86 -27.41
CA LEU A 415 -5.06 28.85 -26.56
C LEU A 415 -5.85 29.15 -25.27
N LEU A 416 -7.18 29.03 -25.30
CA LEU A 416 -8.02 29.24 -24.13
C LEU A 416 -7.92 28.11 -23.10
N TYR A 417 -7.40 26.92 -23.45
CA TYR A 417 -7.32 25.76 -22.55
C TYR A 417 -6.67 26.10 -21.19
N CYS A 418 -5.51 26.77 -21.22
CA CYS A 418 -4.80 27.16 -20.01
C CYS A 418 -5.62 28.10 -19.11
N THR A 419 -6.46 28.95 -19.71
CA THR A 419 -7.31 29.88 -18.96
C THR A 419 -8.49 29.15 -18.30
N LEU A 420 -9.05 28.13 -18.97
CA LEU A 420 -10.09 27.27 -18.42
C LEU A 420 -9.58 26.46 -17.23
N GLN A 421 -8.43 25.79 -17.38
CA GLN A 421 -7.83 25.03 -16.28
C GLN A 421 -7.41 25.92 -15.11
N GLY A 422 -6.89 27.12 -15.39
CA GLY A 422 -6.59 28.11 -14.36
C GLY A 422 -7.85 28.54 -13.60
N PHE A 423 -8.97 28.70 -14.30
CA PHE A 423 -10.26 29.01 -13.69
C PHE A 423 -10.82 27.85 -12.86
N ASP A 424 -10.60 26.60 -13.25
CA ASP A 424 -10.97 25.45 -12.43
C ASP A 424 -10.32 25.54 -11.04
N PHE A 425 -9.03 25.88 -10.96
CA PHE A 425 -8.38 26.03 -9.65
C PHE A 425 -8.99 27.17 -8.84
N LEU A 426 -9.25 28.33 -9.46
CA LEU A 426 -9.88 29.45 -8.77
C LEU A 426 -11.28 29.08 -8.25
N HIS A 427 -12.08 28.39 -9.07
CA HIS A 427 -13.42 27.94 -8.68
C HIS A 427 -13.36 26.96 -7.51
N LEU A 428 -12.51 25.93 -7.59
CA LEU A 428 -12.38 24.94 -6.52
C LEU A 428 -11.80 25.55 -5.24
N PHE A 429 -10.93 26.56 -5.37
CA PHE A 429 -10.43 27.34 -4.25
C PHE A 429 -11.57 28.08 -3.53
N ASP A 430 -12.40 28.80 -4.28
CA ASP A 430 -13.48 29.63 -3.73
C ASP A 430 -14.61 28.79 -3.12
N HIS A 431 -14.97 27.67 -3.75
CA HIS A 431 -16.14 26.87 -3.38
C HIS A 431 -15.85 25.72 -2.42
N TYR A 432 -14.62 25.16 -2.44
CA TYR A 432 -14.26 23.96 -1.67
C TYR A 432 -13.06 24.19 -0.75
N GLY A 433 -12.48 25.39 -0.75
CA GLY A 433 -11.25 25.68 -0.03
C GLY A 433 -10.06 24.90 -0.58
N CYS A 434 -10.08 24.49 -1.85
CA CYS A 434 -8.97 23.75 -2.47
C CYS A 434 -7.69 24.58 -2.45
N ARG A 435 -6.59 24.04 -1.92
CA ARG A 435 -5.30 24.76 -1.78
C ARG A 435 -4.17 24.13 -2.60
N VAL A 436 -4.33 22.90 -3.08
CA VAL A 436 -3.30 22.19 -3.85
C VAL A 436 -3.88 21.64 -5.15
N GLN A 437 -3.16 21.81 -6.26
CA GLN A 437 -3.43 21.09 -7.51
C GLN A 437 -2.30 20.09 -7.75
N LEU A 438 -2.66 18.82 -7.94
CA LEU A 438 -1.78 17.75 -8.38
C LEU A 438 -2.00 17.50 -9.88
N GLY A 439 -0.94 17.14 -10.61
CA GLY A 439 -1.06 16.69 -12.00
C GLY A 439 0.25 16.15 -12.56
N GLY A 440 0.24 15.62 -13.78
CA GLY A 440 1.44 15.19 -14.48
C GLY A 440 2.41 16.35 -14.75
N ASN A 441 3.70 16.06 -14.92
CA ASN A 441 4.72 17.10 -15.15
C ASN A 441 4.50 17.92 -16.44
N ASP A 442 3.81 17.36 -17.44
CA ASP A 442 3.38 18.10 -18.64
C ASP A 442 2.33 19.19 -18.34
N GLN A 443 1.69 19.16 -17.18
CA GLN A 443 0.69 20.15 -16.75
C GLN A 443 1.27 21.34 -16.00
N TRP A 444 2.58 21.40 -15.77
CA TRP A 444 3.20 22.43 -14.91
C TRP A 444 2.80 23.87 -15.27
N GLY A 445 2.78 24.19 -16.57
CA GLY A 445 2.40 25.52 -17.06
C GLY A 445 0.95 25.90 -16.72
N ASN A 446 0.02 24.95 -16.83
CA ASN A 446 -1.39 25.20 -16.54
C ASN A 446 -1.67 25.22 -15.03
N ILE A 447 -0.95 24.40 -14.25
CA ILE A 447 -1.04 24.39 -12.79
C ILE A 447 -0.57 25.73 -12.21
N THR A 448 0.59 26.22 -12.67
CA THR A 448 1.16 27.48 -12.19
C THR A 448 0.31 28.69 -12.55
N ASP A 449 -0.40 28.66 -13.68
CA ASP A 449 -1.40 29.68 -14.02
C ASP A 449 -2.53 29.74 -13.00
N GLY A 450 -3.07 28.59 -12.59
CA GLY A 450 -4.12 28.54 -11.57
C GLY A 450 -3.65 29.12 -10.24
N VAL A 451 -2.44 28.76 -9.80
CA VAL A 451 -1.81 29.34 -8.60
C VAL A 451 -1.66 30.86 -8.72
N ALA A 452 -1.16 31.35 -9.86
CA ALA A 452 -0.98 32.77 -10.10
C ALA A 452 -2.32 33.52 -10.17
N LEU A 453 -3.36 32.91 -10.75
CA LEU A 453 -4.69 33.49 -10.84
C LEU A 453 -5.31 33.66 -9.45
N ILE A 454 -5.24 32.65 -8.59
CA ILE A 454 -5.68 32.72 -7.19
C ILE A 454 -4.96 33.87 -6.48
N LYS A 455 -3.62 33.96 -6.63
CA LYS A 455 -2.85 35.03 -6.00
C LYS A 455 -3.30 36.42 -6.45
N ARG A 456 -3.59 36.61 -7.74
CA ARG A 456 -4.05 37.90 -8.29
C ARG A 456 -5.48 38.25 -7.89
N LYS A 457 -6.38 37.28 -7.87
CA LYS A 457 -7.83 37.48 -7.64
C LYS A 457 -8.22 37.50 -6.16
N ARG A 458 -7.47 36.80 -5.31
CA ARG A 458 -7.78 36.62 -3.89
C ARG A 458 -6.68 37.11 -2.95
N GLY A 459 -5.45 37.33 -3.45
CA GLY A 459 -4.30 37.67 -2.60
C GLY A 459 -3.77 36.50 -1.77
N GLU A 460 -4.43 35.34 -1.81
CA GLU A 460 -4.08 34.13 -1.07
C GLU A 460 -3.06 33.25 -1.80
N THR A 461 -2.53 32.25 -1.09
CA THR A 461 -1.56 31.28 -1.60
C THR A 461 -2.22 29.93 -1.85
N ALA A 462 -1.77 29.29 -2.92
CA ALA A 462 -2.09 27.92 -3.30
C ALA A 462 -0.82 27.27 -3.87
N VAL A 463 -0.80 25.95 -3.96
CA VAL A 463 0.39 25.20 -4.37
C VAL A 463 0.08 24.32 -5.57
N GLY A 464 0.99 24.31 -6.53
CA GLY A 464 1.04 23.30 -7.59
C GLY A 464 2.06 22.23 -7.26
N VAL A 465 1.71 20.95 -7.44
CA VAL A 465 2.60 19.80 -7.28
C VAL A 465 2.48 18.94 -8.54
N THR A 466 3.61 18.51 -9.12
CA THR A 466 3.60 17.59 -10.26
C THR A 466 4.19 16.23 -9.92
N VAL A 467 3.63 15.21 -10.57
CA VAL A 467 4.15 13.83 -10.58
C VAL A 467 4.97 13.56 -11.85
N PRO A 468 6.00 12.69 -11.78
CA PRO A 468 6.91 12.48 -12.90
C PRO A 468 6.23 11.85 -14.12
N LEU A 469 6.72 12.16 -15.32
CA LEU A 469 6.35 11.41 -16.51
C LEU A 469 7.29 10.22 -16.66
N ILE A 470 6.76 9.00 -16.57
CA ILE A 470 7.60 7.81 -16.69
C ILE A 470 7.85 7.48 -18.16
N THR A 471 9.12 7.33 -18.52
CA THR A 471 9.59 6.94 -19.85
C THR A 471 10.45 5.68 -19.77
N ARG A 472 10.40 4.85 -20.82
CA ARG A 472 11.19 3.64 -21.02
C ARG A 472 11.83 3.70 -22.41
N GLY A 473 13.16 3.72 -22.47
CA GLY A 473 13.90 3.79 -23.74
C GLY A 473 13.56 5.01 -24.62
N GLY A 474 13.16 6.14 -24.00
CA GLY A 474 12.73 7.35 -24.69
C GLY A 474 11.23 7.42 -25.05
N LEU A 475 10.45 6.35 -24.82
CA LEU A 475 8.99 6.33 -25.02
C LEU A 475 8.24 6.46 -23.70
N LYS A 476 7.07 7.13 -23.64
CA LYS A 476 6.21 7.16 -22.44
C LYS A 476 5.84 5.72 -22.03
N ILE A 477 5.94 5.35 -20.74
CA ILE A 477 5.74 3.98 -20.22
C ILE A 477 4.38 3.39 -20.64
N GLY A 478 3.38 4.26 -20.76
CA GLY A 478 2.04 3.92 -21.16
C GLY A 478 1.89 3.48 -22.61
N LYS A 479 2.97 3.40 -23.40
CA LYS A 479 2.95 2.95 -24.81
C LYS A 479 3.75 1.66 -24.99
N THR A 480 3.18 0.69 -25.71
CA THR A 480 3.89 -0.51 -26.18
C THR A 480 4.87 -0.16 -27.30
N GLY A 481 5.72 -1.10 -27.73
CA GLY A 481 6.66 -0.89 -28.84
C GLY A 481 6.01 -0.47 -30.17
N GLY A 482 4.71 -0.76 -30.35
CA GLY A 482 3.90 -0.27 -31.47
C GLY A 482 3.23 1.10 -31.26
N GLY A 483 3.43 1.74 -30.10
CA GLY A 483 2.86 3.03 -29.73
C GLY A 483 1.44 2.98 -29.14
N GLU A 484 0.88 1.78 -28.92
CA GLU A 484 -0.47 1.60 -28.36
C GLU A 484 -0.47 1.74 -26.84
N ALA A 485 -1.55 2.32 -26.30
CA ALA A 485 -1.63 2.58 -24.87
C ALA A 485 -1.91 1.32 -24.04
N VAL A 486 -1.31 1.22 -22.85
CA VAL A 486 -1.65 0.17 -21.86
C VAL A 486 -2.81 0.68 -20.99
N TRP A 487 -4.03 0.33 -21.40
CA TRP A 487 -5.28 0.71 -20.76
C TRP A 487 -5.53 -0.04 -19.45
N LEU A 488 -6.27 0.61 -18.54
CA LEU A 488 -6.70 0.02 -17.27
C LEU A 488 -7.98 -0.82 -17.38
N ALA A 489 -8.78 -0.63 -18.42
CA ALA A 489 -9.98 -1.43 -18.64
C ALA A 489 -9.56 -2.84 -19.09
N GLY A 490 -10.12 -3.88 -18.45
CA GLY A 490 -9.84 -5.28 -18.80
C GLY A 490 -10.57 -5.77 -20.06
N GLU A 491 -11.60 -5.04 -20.49
CA GLU A 491 -12.49 -5.38 -21.59
C GLU A 491 -13.09 -4.12 -22.23
N GLY A 492 -13.65 -4.26 -23.43
CA GLY A 492 -14.33 -3.17 -24.15
C GLY A 492 -13.39 -2.31 -25.00
N PRO A 493 -13.85 -1.13 -25.46
CA PRO A 493 -13.03 -0.24 -26.28
C PRO A 493 -11.90 0.38 -25.44
N SER A 494 -10.70 0.49 -26.02
CA SER A 494 -9.51 0.98 -25.30
C SER A 494 -9.26 0.19 -24.01
N SER A 495 -9.00 -1.10 -24.15
CA SER A 495 -8.76 -2.04 -23.06
C SER A 495 -7.46 -2.81 -23.23
N THR A 496 -6.96 -3.37 -22.14
CA THR A 496 -5.83 -4.30 -22.08
C THR A 496 -6.31 -5.49 -21.27
N SER A 497 -6.19 -6.72 -21.79
CA SER A 497 -6.60 -7.89 -21.03
C SER A 497 -5.78 -8.00 -19.73
N PRO A 498 -6.31 -8.58 -18.63
CA PRO A 498 -5.53 -8.75 -17.40
C PRO A 498 -4.22 -9.52 -17.60
N PHE A 499 -4.20 -10.47 -18.55
CA PHE A 499 -2.98 -11.19 -18.92
C PHE A 499 -1.96 -10.26 -19.60
N ASP A 500 -2.36 -9.51 -20.63
CA ASP A 500 -1.46 -8.58 -21.33
C ASP A 500 -0.97 -7.46 -20.40
N PHE A 501 -1.84 -7.00 -19.50
CA PHE A 501 -1.50 -6.02 -18.47
C PHE A 501 -0.45 -6.58 -17.51
N TYR A 502 -0.64 -7.81 -17.02
CA TYR A 502 0.35 -8.51 -16.20
C TYR A 502 1.69 -8.67 -16.94
N GLN A 503 1.66 -9.11 -18.20
CA GLN A 503 2.87 -9.29 -19.02
C GLN A 503 3.64 -7.99 -19.21
N HIS A 504 2.96 -6.87 -19.40
CA HIS A 504 3.60 -5.56 -19.52
C HIS A 504 4.52 -5.26 -18.31
N TRP A 505 4.05 -5.54 -17.09
CA TRP A 505 4.81 -5.32 -15.86
C TRP A 505 5.87 -6.40 -15.59
N VAL A 506 5.65 -7.65 -16.01
CA VAL A 506 6.70 -8.68 -15.94
C VAL A 506 7.90 -8.29 -16.81
N GLN A 507 7.65 -7.58 -17.90
CA GLN A 507 8.68 -7.12 -18.82
C GLN A 507 9.40 -5.85 -18.35
N THR A 508 9.11 -5.29 -17.17
CA THR A 508 9.81 -4.11 -16.64
C THR A 508 11.33 -4.38 -16.57
N ALA A 509 12.15 -3.42 -17.01
CA ALA A 509 13.60 -3.59 -16.98
C ALA A 509 14.12 -3.76 -15.54
N ASP A 510 15.20 -4.50 -15.36
CA ASP A 510 15.78 -4.79 -14.04
C ASP A 510 16.09 -3.51 -13.27
N ASP A 511 16.67 -2.50 -13.94
CA ASP A 511 17.01 -1.20 -13.33
C ASP A 511 15.78 -0.34 -12.98
N ASP A 512 14.63 -0.60 -13.62
CA ASP A 512 13.40 0.18 -13.41
C ASP A 512 12.45 -0.45 -12.39
N VAL A 513 12.61 -1.75 -12.07
CA VAL A 513 11.61 -2.51 -11.29
C VAL A 513 11.35 -1.90 -9.92
N GLY A 514 12.40 -1.48 -9.19
CA GLY A 514 12.27 -0.85 -7.88
C GLY A 514 11.55 0.48 -7.93
N ARG A 515 11.86 1.32 -8.93
CA ARG A 515 11.16 2.59 -9.16
C ARG A 515 9.69 2.35 -9.49
N MET A 516 9.37 1.37 -10.35
CA MET A 516 7.98 1.04 -10.67
C MET A 516 7.21 0.53 -9.45
N MET A 517 7.85 -0.27 -8.58
CA MET A 517 7.22 -0.71 -7.33
C MET A 517 6.87 0.48 -6.42
N ARG A 518 7.78 1.45 -6.26
CA ARG A 518 7.55 2.63 -5.40
C ARG A 518 6.37 3.48 -5.90
N LEU A 519 6.20 3.57 -7.23
CA LEU A 519 5.21 4.44 -7.89
C LEU A 519 3.84 3.78 -8.14
N TYR A 520 3.77 2.47 -8.28
CA TYR A 520 2.55 1.77 -8.72
C TYR A 520 2.00 0.76 -7.71
N THR A 521 2.66 0.58 -6.56
CA THR A 521 2.25 -0.40 -5.53
C THR A 521 2.18 0.20 -4.14
N PHE A 522 1.47 -0.49 -3.25
CA PHE A 522 1.36 -0.14 -1.83
C PHE A 522 2.33 -0.94 -0.93
N LEU A 523 3.33 -1.61 -1.51
CA LEU A 523 4.38 -2.30 -0.75
C LEU A 523 5.18 -1.30 0.09
N SER A 524 5.68 -1.71 1.26
CA SER A 524 6.55 -0.85 2.07
C SER A 524 7.89 -0.59 1.34
N LEU A 525 8.58 0.50 1.69
CA LEU A 525 9.89 0.77 1.10
C LEU A 525 10.90 -0.34 1.43
N ASP A 526 10.83 -0.88 2.65
CA ASP A 526 11.68 -2.00 3.08
C ASP A 526 11.39 -3.28 2.28
N GLU A 527 10.12 -3.62 2.03
CA GLU A 527 9.75 -4.75 1.18
C GLU A 527 10.26 -4.58 -0.25
N ILE A 528 10.22 -3.35 -0.78
CA ILE A 528 10.74 -3.04 -2.12
C ILE A 528 12.25 -3.22 -2.14
N ASP A 529 12.96 -2.72 -1.14
CA ASP A 529 14.41 -2.81 -1.06
C ASP A 529 14.86 -4.27 -0.92
N GLU A 530 14.15 -5.09 -0.12
CA GLU A 530 14.39 -6.54 -0.02
C GLU A 530 14.16 -7.27 -1.36
N LEU A 531 13.05 -6.99 -2.04
CA LEU A 531 12.71 -7.62 -3.33
C LEU A 531 13.70 -7.25 -4.42
N THR A 532 14.16 -6.00 -4.43
CA THR A 532 15.05 -5.46 -5.47
C THR A 532 16.52 -5.82 -5.22
N ALA A 533 16.90 -6.15 -3.99
CA ALA A 533 18.20 -6.74 -3.67
C ALA A 533 18.31 -8.23 -4.08
N GLY A 534 17.16 -8.90 -4.31
CA GLY A 534 17.08 -10.30 -4.69
C GLY A 534 17.13 -10.55 -6.20
N ASP A 535 16.46 -11.61 -6.65
CA ASP A 535 16.30 -11.93 -8.08
C ASP A 535 15.35 -10.92 -8.76
N PRO A 536 15.81 -10.16 -9.78
CA PRO A 536 14.96 -9.22 -10.52
C PRO A 536 13.68 -9.85 -11.08
N ARG A 537 13.70 -11.15 -11.41
CA ARG A 537 12.51 -11.87 -11.90
C ARG A 537 11.45 -12.05 -10.82
N VAL A 538 11.85 -12.26 -9.58
CA VAL A 538 10.93 -12.31 -8.44
C VAL A 538 10.31 -10.93 -8.23
N ALA A 539 11.12 -9.88 -8.27
CA ALA A 539 10.64 -8.51 -8.17
C ALA A 539 9.64 -8.16 -9.30
N GLN A 540 9.98 -8.42 -10.56
CA GLN A 540 9.10 -8.17 -11.71
C GLN A 540 7.76 -8.90 -11.60
N ARG A 541 7.77 -10.18 -11.22
CA ARG A 541 6.53 -10.95 -11.00
C ARG A 541 5.71 -10.40 -9.84
N ARG A 542 6.36 -9.91 -8.77
CA ARG A 542 5.68 -9.28 -7.63
C ARG A 542 5.06 -7.95 -8.05
N LEU A 543 5.80 -7.10 -8.75
CA LEU A 543 5.30 -5.85 -9.34
C LEU A 543 4.08 -6.13 -10.22
N ALA A 544 4.20 -7.05 -11.17
CA ALA A 544 3.11 -7.41 -12.08
C ALA A 544 1.87 -7.90 -11.34
N PHE A 545 2.05 -8.74 -10.32
CA PHE A 545 0.95 -9.21 -9.50
C PHE A 545 0.26 -8.07 -8.74
N GLU A 546 1.02 -7.22 -8.05
CA GLU A 546 0.44 -6.13 -7.25
C GLU A 546 -0.30 -5.11 -8.12
N VAL A 547 0.28 -4.67 -9.22
CA VAL A 547 -0.38 -3.66 -10.08
C VAL A 547 -1.60 -4.26 -10.77
N THR A 548 -1.52 -5.51 -11.24
CA THR A 548 -2.69 -6.20 -11.81
C THR A 548 -3.78 -6.41 -10.76
N ARG A 549 -3.42 -6.70 -9.51
CA ARG A 549 -4.36 -6.84 -8.39
C ARG A 549 -5.05 -5.52 -8.07
N ILE A 550 -4.32 -4.40 -8.09
CA ILE A 550 -4.88 -3.06 -7.87
C ILE A 550 -5.90 -2.71 -8.96
N VAL A 551 -5.60 -3.00 -10.22
CA VAL A 551 -6.42 -2.56 -11.36
C VAL A 551 -7.57 -3.52 -11.69
N HIS A 552 -7.30 -4.82 -11.71
CA HIS A 552 -8.24 -5.86 -12.17
C HIS A 552 -8.75 -6.77 -11.05
N GLY A 553 -8.29 -6.56 -9.81
CA GLY A 553 -8.65 -7.38 -8.66
C GLY A 553 -7.81 -8.65 -8.53
N GLU A 554 -7.85 -9.24 -7.33
CA GLU A 554 -6.98 -10.37 -6.97
C GLU A 554 -7.22 -11.63 -7.81
N LYS A 555 -8.48 -11.94 -8.11
CA LYS A 555 -8.82 -13.11 -8.93
C LYS A 555 -8.20 -13.04 -10.32
N ALA A 556 -8.30 -11.88 -10.98
CA ALA A 556 -7.73 -11.68 -12.31
C ALA A 556 -6.19 -11.68 -12.26
N ALA A 557 -5.58 -11.11 -11.22
CA ALA A 557 -4.14 -11.11 -11.03
C ALA A 557 -3.58 -12.54 -10.82
N ARG A 558 -4.24 -13.36 -10.01
CA ARG A 558 -3.88 -14.78 -9.81
C ARG A 558 -4.00 -15.57 -11.11
N GLN A 559 -5.11 -15.38 -11.83
CA GLN A 559 -5.30 -16.05 -13.13
C GLN A 559 -4.23 -15.63 -14.14
N ALA A 560 -3.93 -14.34 -14.27
CA ALA A 560 -2.89 -13.85 -15.17
C ALA A 560 -1.50 -14.38 -14.79
N GLN A 561 -1.19 -14.45 -13.50
CA GLN A 561 0.05 -15.05 -12.99
C GLN A 561 0.12 -16.56 -13.28
N GLU A 562 -0.97 -17.31 -13.09
CA GLU A 562 -1.05 -18.74 -13.41
C GLU A 562 -0.91 -18.99 -14.91
N GLU A 563 -1.60 -18.22 -15.75
CA GLU A 563 -1.49 -18.28 -17.21
C GLU A 563 -0.06 -17.96 -17.68
N ALA A 564 0.57 -16.95 -17.08
CA ALA A 564 1.98 -16.63 -17.31
C ALA A 564 2.90 -17.79 -16.87
N GLY A 565 2.61 -18.39 -15.71
CA GLY A 565 3.32 -19.55 -15.17
C GLY A 565 3.13 -20.81 -16.00
N GLN A 566 1.96 -21.05 -16.59
CA GLN A 566 1.68 -22.16 -17.50
C GLN A 566 2.33 -21.95 -18.86
N ALA A 567 2.31 -20.72 -19.38
CA ALA A 567 3.08 -20.35 -20.57
C ALA A 567 4.59 -20.55 -20.34
N PHE A 568 5.06 -20.27 -19.12
CA PHE A 568 6.43 -20.50 -18.67
C PHE A 568 6.77 -21.99 -18.48
N ALA A 569 5.89 -22.77 -17.84
CA ALA A 569 6.08 -24.22 -17.65
C ALA A 569 6.00 -24.99 -18.97
N ALA A 570 5.22 -24.51 -19.95
CA ALA A 570 5.23 -25.01 -21.32
C ALA A 570 6.51 -24.61 -22.10
N ALA A 571 7.30 -23.65 -21.60
CA ALA A 571 8.59 -23.25 -22.15
C ALA A 571 9.77 -23.94 -21.44
N GLU A 572 9.70 -24.17 -20.11
CA GLU A 572 10.66 -25.00 -19.37
C GLU A 572 10.49 -26.49 -19.62
N GLY A 573 9.28 -26.90 -19.99
CA GLY A 573 9.01 -28.16 -20.66
C GLY A 573 8.58 -27.88 -22.09
N LEU A 574 9.52 -27.52 -22.98
CA LEU A 574 9.29 -27.77 -24.41
C LEU A 574 8.85 -29.24 -24.50
N PRO A 575 7.57 -29.54 -24.82
CA PRO A 575 7.17 -30.92 -25.00
C PRO A 575 8.05 -31.45 -26.12
N GLN A 576 8.73 -32.58 -25.91
CA GLN A 576 9.40 -33.24 -27.02
C GLN A 576 8.38 -33.38 -28.16
N GLY A 577 8.64 -32.71 -29.29
CA GLY A 577 7.77 -32.72 -30.46
C GLY A 577 6.97 -31.45 -30.78
N VAL A 578 7.11 -30.33 -30.05
CA VAL A 578 6.58 -29.04 -30.53
C VAL A 578 7.47 -28.48 -31.65
N PRO A 579 6.93 -28.16 -32.84
CA PRO A 579 7.70 -27.57 -33.93
C PRO A 579 8.38 -26.28 -33.48
N THR A 580 9.70 -26.25 -33.64
CA THR A 580 10.55 -25.12 -33.22
C THR A 580 11.25 -24.55 -34.44
N VAL A 581 11.19 -23.23 -34.59
CA VAL A 581 11.89 -22.47 -35.63
C VAL A 581 12.99 -21.66 -34.95
N THR A 582 14.23 -21.97 -35.26
CA THR A 582 15.38 -21.20 -34.78
C THR A 582 15.62 -20.01 -35.69
N VAL A 583 15.81 -18.83 -35.10
CA VAL A 583 16.05 -17.56 -35.81
C VAL A 583 17.31 -16.88 -35.27
N THR A 584 18.04 -16.14 -36.11
CA THR A 584 19.19 -15.33 -35.67
C THR A 584 18.83 -13.85 -35.55
N GLU A 585 19.64 -13.06 -34.84
CA GLU A 585 19.42 -11.61 -34.77
C GLU A 585 19.47 -10.95 -36.15
N GLU A 586 20.35 -11.41 -37.04
CA GLU A 586 20.45 -10.89 -38.42
C GLU A 586 19.16 -11.15 -39.20
N GLN A 587 18.51 -12.30 -39.01
CA GLN A 587 17.24 -12.61 -39.66
C GLN A 587 16.12 -11.70 -39.17
N LEU A 588 16.08 -11.40 -37.87
CA LEU A 588 15.10 -10.48 -37.29
C LEU A 588 15.31 -9.05 -37.79
N GLN A 589 16.57 -8.59 -37.83
CA GLN A 589 16.92 -7.27 -38.36
C GLN A 589 16.63 -7.14 -39.87
N ALA A 590 16.78 -8.23 -40.62
CA ALA A 590 16.42 -8.30 -42.04
C ALA A 590 14.90 -8.35 -42.30
N GLY A 591 14.07 -8.31 -41.24
CA GLY A 591 12.61 -8.30 -41.35
C GLY A 591 12.00 -9.67 -41.66
N LEU A 592 12.46 -10.73 -41.00
CA LEU A 592 11.90 -12.09 -41.12
C LEU A 592 10.39 -12.08 -40.93
N LEU A 593 9.64 -12.51 -41.95
CA LEU A 593 8.17 -12.40 -41.95
C LEU A 593 7.53 -13.56 -41.20
N LEU A 594 6.49 -13.29 -40.41
CA LEU A 594 5.79 -14.30 -39.61
C LEU A 594 5.21 -15.43 -40.49
N ARG A 595 4.77 -15.12 -41.72
CA ARG A 595 4.33 -16.14 -42.68
C ARG A 595 5.42 -17.14 -43.08
N GLN A 596 6.69 -16.73 -43.04
CA GLN A 596 7.84 -17.58 -43.29
C GLN A 596 8.05 -18.51 -42.09
N VAL A 597 8.01 -17.96 -40.88
CA VAL A 597 8.07 -18.72 -39.61
C VAL A 597 6.94 -19.75 -39.50
N LEU A 598 5.71 -19.39 -39.88
CA LEU A 598 4.57 -20.32 -39.89
C LEU A 598 4.76 -21.47 -40.88
N LYS A 599 5.30 -21.20 -42.08
CA LYS A 599 5.63 -22.25 -43.05
C LYS A 599 6.73 -23.16 -42.49
N ASP A 600 7.83 -22.57 -42.01
CA ASP A 600 9.02 -23.32 -41.59
C ASP A 600 8.74 -24.10 -40.29
N GLY A 601 7.84 -23.62 -39.45
CA GLY A 601 7.31 -24.34 -38.28
C GLY A 601 6.21 -25.35 -38.61
N GLY A 602 5.88 -25.57 -39.88
CA GLY A 602 4.90 -26.58 -40.32
C GLY A 602 3.43 -26.23 -40.07
N ALA A 603 3.10 -24.98 -39.72
CA ALA A 603 1.72 -24.53 -39.59
C ALA A 603 0.99 -24.47 -40.94
N ALA A 604 1.72 -24.28 -42.04
CA ALA A 604 1.18 -24.22 -43.38
C ALA A 604 2.13 -24.86 -44.42
N PRO A 605 1.60 -25.52 -45.46
CA PRO A 605 2.44 -26.19 -46.47
C PRO A 605 3.12 -25.19 -47.43
N SER A 606 2.71 -23.92 -47.44
CA SER A 606 3.31 -22.88 -48.28
C SER A 606 3.18 -21.49 -47.63
N VAL A 607 4.00 -20.53 -48.08
CA VAL A 607 3.90 -19.12 -47.66
C VAL A 607 2.53 -18.52 -48.01
N GLY A 608 1.91 -18.96 -49.12
CA GLY A 608 0.58 -18.53 -49.54
C GLY A 608 -0.52 -18.99 -48.57
N GLU A 609 -0.43 -20.23 -48.08
CA GLU A 609 -1.35 -20.74 -47.05
C GLU A 609 -1.11 -20.09 -45.69
N ALA A 610 0.15 -19.85 -45.30
CA ALA A 610 0.47 -19.09 -44.08
C ALA A 610 -0.12 -17.67 -44.11
N LYS A 611 -0.08 -17.01 -45.28
CA LYS A 611 -0.71 -15.70 -45.49
C LYS A 611 -2.22 -15.75 -45.29
N ARG A 612 -2.90 -16.79 -45.80
CA ARG A 612 -4.36 -16.98 -45.59
C ARG A 612 -4.69 -17.20 -44.12
N LEU A 613 -3.86 -17.96 -43.41
CA LEU A 613 -4.03 -18.21 -41.98
C LEU A 613 -3.91 -16.92 -41.16
N LEU A 614 -2.95 -16.06 -41.47
CA LEU A 614 -2.85 -14.72 -40.89
C LEU A 614 -4.11 -13.89 -41.19
N LEU A 615 -4.51 -13.79 -42.45
CA LEU A 615 -5.68 -13.01 -42.86
C LEU A 615 -7.02 -13.50 -42.25
N SER A 616 -7.11 -14.77 -41.88
CA SER A 616 -8.27 -15.31 -41.15
C SER A 616 -8.33 -14.87 -39.68
N GLY A 617 -7.27 -14.23 -39.17
CA GLY A 617 -7.14 -13.85 -37.78
C GLY A 617 -6.95 -15.03 -36.83
N ALA A 618 -6.50 -16.18 -37.35
CA ALA A 618 -6.36 -17.42 -36.59
C ALA A 618 -4.96 -17.60 -35.99
N VAL A 619 -4.08 -16.61 -36.11
CA VAL A 619 -2.69 -16.64 -35.63
C VAL A 619 -2.53 -15.67 -34.47
N GLN A 620 -1.78 -16.08 -33.46
CA GLN A 620 -1.38 -15.25 -32.34
C GLN A 620 0.12 -15.38 -32.07
N ILE A 621 0.79 -14.30 -31.71
CA ILE A 621 2.16 -14.32 -31.17
C ILE A 621 2.11 -13.87 -29.71
N ASN A 622 2.61 -14.70 -28.80
CA ASN A 622 2.53 -14.50 -27.34
C ASN A 622 1.12 -14.15 -26.82
N GLY A 623 0.08 -14.66 -27.48
CA GLY A 623 -1.33 -14.37 -27.16
C GLY A 623 -1.96 -13.22 -27.96
N HIS A 624 -1.17 -12.37 -28.59
CA HIS A 624 -1.67 -11.26 -29.41
C HIS A 624 -2.05 -11.73 -30.82
N LYS A 625 -3.28 -11.45 -31.24
CA LYS A 625 -3.77 -11.78 -32.59
C LYS A 625 -2.98 -11.02 -33.65
N VAL A 626 -2.57 -11.72 -34.70
CA VAL A 626 -1.87 -11.14 -35.86
C VAL A 626 -2.65 -11.45 -37.13
N ASP A 627 -3.07 -10.39 -37.83
CA ASP A 627 -3.78 -10.48 -39.11
C ASP A 627 -3.07 -9.77 -40.28
N ASP A 628 -2.03 -8.99 -40.01
CA ASP A 628 -1.19 -8.39 -41.05
C ASP A 628 -0.32 -9.44 -41.76
N PRO A 629 -0.53 -9.69 -43.06
CA PRO A 629 0.28 -10.62 -43.83
C PRO A 629 1.75 -10.21 -43.98
N LEU A 630 2.09 -8.93 -43.74
CA LEU A 630 3.44 -8.37 -43.82
C LEU A 630 4.12 -8.22 -42.45
N ARG A 631 3.51 -8.68 -41.36
CA ARG A 631 4.12 -8.63 -40.02
C ARG A 631 5.45 -9.40 -40.00
N ALA A 632 6.54 -8.69 -39.71
CA ALA A 632 7.83 -9.28 -39.37
C ALA A 632 7.79 -9.94 -37.98
N VAL A 633 8.75 -10.77 -37.61
CA VAL A 633 9.04 -11.13 -36.22
C VAL A 633 10.19 -10.25 -35.77
N THR A 634 10.06 -9.61 -34.61
CA THR A 634 11.06 -8.69 -34.07
C THR A 634 11.60 -9.18 -32.74
N THR A 635 12.67 -8.54 -32.26
CA THR A 635 13.23 -8.80 -30.92
C THR A 635 12.23 -8.56 -29.80
N ASP A 636 11.23 -7.71 -30.02
CA ASP A 636 10.18 -7.39 -29.04
C ASP A 636 9.15 -8.53 -28.92
N ASP A 637 9.04 -9.36 -29.95
CA ASP A 637 8.25 -10.59 -29.88
C ASP A 637 8.96 -11.67 -29.06
N LEU A 638 10.26 -11.50 -28.77
CA LEU A 638 11.06 -12.50 -28.05
C LEU A 638 11.06 -12.25 -26.54
N LEU A 639 10.31 -13.09 -25.83
CA LEU A 639 10.30 -13.21 -24.38
C LEU A 639 11.53 -13.98 -23.88
N ALA A 640 11.94 -13.72 -22.63
CA ALA A 640 13.02 -14.45 -21.98
C ALA A 640 12.51 -15.80 -21.42
N TYR A 641 13.16 -16.89 -21.81
CA TYR A 641 12.90 -18.26 -21.36
C TYR A 641 14.18 -18.86 -20.77
N GLY A 642 14.40 -18.71 -19.48
CA GLY A 642 15.65 -19.12 -18.83
C GLY A 642 16.86 -18.41 -19.46
N GLN A 643 17.76 -19.19 -20.07
CA GLN A 643 18.97 -18.69 -20.77
C GLN A 643 18.78 -18.53 -22.29
N GLN A 644 17.54 -18.49 -22.77
CA GLN A 644 17.17 -18.34 -24.19
C GLN A 644 16.12 -17.22 -24.35
N ARG A 645 15.96 -16.72 -25.58
CA ARG A 645 14.88 -15.79 -25.95
C ARG A 645 14.02 -16.40 -27.04
N GLY A 646 12.71 -16.17 -27.03
CA GLY A 646 11.81 -16.76 -28.03
C GLY A 646 10.39 -16.19 -28.06
N ALA A 647 9.59 -16.59 -29.04
CA ALA A 647 8.18 -16.24 -29.15
C ALA A 647 7.30 -17.50 -29.28
N LEU A 648 6.11 -17.47 -28.71
CA LEU A 648 5.13 -18.54 -28.84
C LEU A 648 4.08 -18.17 -29.90
N VAL A 649 4.03 -18.91 -31.00
CA VAL A 649 3.11 -18.66 -32.11
C VAL A 649 1.98 -19.68 -32.06
N ARG A 650 0.77 -19.25 -31.68
CA ARG A 650 -0.44 -20.10 -31.73
C ARG A 650 -1.15 -19.94 -33.06
N PHE A 651 -1.74 -21.02 -33.55
CA PHE A 651 -2.52 -20.99 -34.78
C PHE A 651 -3.66 -22.02 -34.78
N GLY A 652 -4.77 -21.65 -35.42
CA GLY A 652 -5.95 -22.52 -35.53
C GLY A 652 -6.51 -22.93 -34.16
N LYS A 653 -7.09 -24.13 -34.07
CA LYS A 653 -7.64 -24.69 -32.80
C LYS A 653 -6.53 -25.22 -31.89
N GLY A 654 -5.72 -24.31 -31.32
CA GLY A 654 -4.80 -24.61 -30.22
C GLY A 654 -3.45 -25.25 -30.61
N LYS A 655 -3.04 -25.19 -31.88
CA LYS A 655 -1.70 -25.64 -32.30
C LYS A 655 -0.67 -24.54 -32.02
N VAL A 656 0.58 -24.93 -31.78
CA VAL A 656 1.65 -24.02 -31.34
C VAL A 656 2.96 -24.31 -32.08
N ILE A 657 3.68 -23.24 -32.44
CA ILE A 657 5.08 -23.23 -32.87
C ILE A 657 5.87 -22.37 -31.88
N VAL A 658 7.11 -22.74 -31.61
CA VAL A 658 8.04 -21.91 -30.84
C VAL A 658 9.08 -21.29 -31.79
N VAL A 659 9.29 -19.99 -31.67
CA VAL A 659 10.41 -19.28 -32.29
C VAL A 659 11.49 -19.13 -31.24
N LEU A 660 12.71 -19.59 -31.50
CA LEU A 660 13.84 -19.46 -30.57
C LEU A 660 14.97 -18.67 -31.20
N LEU A 661 15.48 -17.68 -30.48
CA LEU A 661 16.69 -16.97 -30.86
C LEU A 661 17.90 -17.89 -30.67
N GLN A 662 18.64 -18.07 -31.76
CA GLN A 662 19.92 -18.77 -31.77
C GLN A 662 20.93 -17.97 -30.96
N ARG A 663 21.69 -18.66 -30.12
CA ARG A 663 22.81 -18.08 -29.38
C ARG A 663 23.96 -17.69 -30.29
#